data_AF-S7WVW4-F1
#
_entry.id   AF-S7WVW4-F1
#
_cell.length_a   1.000
_cell.length_b   1.000
_cell.length_c   1.000
_cell.angle_alpha   90.00
_cell.angle_beta   90.00
_cell.angle_gamma   90.00
#
_symmetry.space_group_name_H-M   'P 1'
#
loop_
_entity.id
_entity.type
_entity.pdbx_description
1 polymer ?
#
loop_
_entity_poly.entity_id
_entity_poly.type
_entity_poly.pdbx_seq_one_letter_code
_entity_poly.pdbx_strand_id
1 'polypeptide(L)'
;MKKRVIIPVRLFFYILLIGLGSSGKLLSQTVSFNQTALNFNEFDEIVLGTSLEFGPDERLYVSQLKGEIKIYSISKEGPNQYDVVGEEVLLGVKNIPNYDDHGLLAFDNRYGRQITGITVTGTAENPVIYATSSDPKWGGPSGDTMLDTNSGMITRLTWTGTAWEVIDLVRGLARSEENHAINGIEHTIIGGKPYLIISNGGFTNAGAPSKNFTYISEYALAGAVLKIDLDAIEALPVKTDSHSGRAYKYDVPTLDDPTRANVNGIYNPNDPGYDGIDVNDPFGGNDGLNMGMVTLDGPVQIFSPGYRNTYDLVVTESNKLYLTDNGANINWGGMPANEGDSLTVSNAYDPLEPGASPLNPTTTGEFVDNQDHLLMVTNDLETYSSGSYYGGHPTPLRANPGQPYQTGSPFPFSPGGAGLYTKFVGDDKDFTNITPTVQPTDKFRTQILEPVAPGQPGFEEYASNSLPANWPPVPYSVANGVEADFISPTLPNSNGPQPDIVTVVPNNSNGIAEYTASNFEGAIKGSLIVGKNGGILHLIHLNENGTLKEAEFNKWNLNGGNALGITTNGDVSSFPGTIWAATFDNRIMVLTPADDIFCIAVDDPEFDPLADYDHDGYTNQDELDNGTDYCSGGSAPNDYDKDLISNLNDEDDDGDGILDSLDAFQVGYPINLPLENQLFTNQSDASGDEFGYLGLGLTGLMNNGDSNPNWLDWLDKGNDSPGPPDIYGGTAGAIQVSMTGGTANGLSNNQEKGFQLGVNVGNEIGNYVISSGIIGLSSPGQLYDFDGTGEVGIQIGDGTQSNFIKLVFNDAGVLASQEINDVEDPNPLFLPIPVNERPSSNTLIELSFDVDPVNGTVKPFYKYSNQALVPLGTIQAAGAVLTSIQDINQPLAVGIYGTSNDTTKSFIGVWNFISVIGEKPYDIRSLKDISRLLGDDDVTVDLTEYFGDNNGENNLTFSVTENTNPVVGATINDKILTVDIPNDEVTSDITVRATDQNGYYIEQTFEVMVEQDFTILLRISGGGTEISSTGGLPSWMANYVQGPAYTEAFEATNSKSGSNVFPIENRHASIPSYITDAEYVSIFNKERYTTDATMEYKIPLPDGQYAVNLYLGNGYIGTSALGKRYYGIQIEGEVVETSIDLIERFGHQVGGMEQYLVTVTDGELNIFFEKQKRIHFSME
;
A
#
# COMPACT_ATOMS: atom_id res chain seq x y z
N MET A 1 63.28 -77.66 13.93
CA MET A 1 63.05 -76.96 15.22
C MET A 1 62.76 -75.50 14.94
N LYS A 2 61.51 -75.05 15.17
CA LYS A 2 61.11 -73.75 15.74
C LYS A 2 59.64 -73.47 15.38
N LYS A 3 58.82 -73.61 16.42
CA LYS A 3 57.47 -73.14 16.74
C LYS A 3 56.66 -72.41 15.65
N ARG A 4 55.47 -72.95 15.38
CA ARG A 4 54.26 -72.19 14.97
C ARG A 4 54.04 -71.05 15.97
N VAL A 5 53.91 -69.83 15.48
CA VAL A 5 53.37 -68.69 16.22
C VAL A 5 51.99 -68.41 15.65
N ILE A 6 50.99 -68.53 16.50
CA ILE A 6 49.61 -68.11 16.28
C ILE A 6 49.60 -66.61 16.52
N ILE A 7 49.22 -65.83 15.51
CA ILE A 7 48.88 -64.40 15.69
C ILE A 7 47.36 -64.34 15.93
N PRO A 8 46.91 -63.72 17.04
CA PRO A 8 45.51 -63.69 17.42
C PRO A 8 44.70 -62.72 16.56
N VAL A 9 43.43 -63.09 16.34
CA VAL A 9 42.35 -62.39 15.60
C VAL A 9 42.03 -60.97 16.14
N ARG A 10 42.80 -60.44 17.09
CA ARG A 10 42.57 -59.13 17.72
C ARG A 10 43.25 -57.94 17.03
N LEU A 11 44.17 -58.14 16.08
CA LEU A 11 44.84 -57.00 15.42
C LEU A 11 44.11 -56.51 14.16
N PHE A 12 43.25 -57.33 13.54
CA PHE A 12 42.42 -56.91 12.39
C PHE A 12 41.16 -56.13 12.84
N PHE A 13 40.73 -56.32 14.10
CA PHE A 13 39.63 -55.55 14.69
C PHE A 13 40.04 -54.17 15.22
N TYR A 14 41.33 -53.94 15.50
CA TYR A 14 41.79 -52.62 15.98
C TYR A 14 42.01 -51.60 14.86
N ILE A 15 42.31 -52.04 13.62
CA ILE A 15 42.38 -51.13 12.47
C ILE A 15 40.97 -50.81 11.93
N LEU A 16 39.98 -51.68 12.16
CA LEU A 16 38.57 -51.37 11.86
C LEU A 16 37.91 -50.48 12.92
N LEU A 17 38.36 -50.50 14.19
CA LEU A 17 37.82 -49.65 15.26
C LEU A 17 38.45 -48.25 15.38
N ILE A 18 39.63 -48.01 14.79
CA ILE A 18 40.19 -46.64 14.70
C ILE A 18 39.60 -45.87 13.50
N GLY A 19 38.94 -46.57 12.56
CA GLY A 19 38.13 -45.95 11.50
C GLY A 19 36.64 -45.76 11.85
N LEU A 20 36.22 -46.06 13.09
CA LEU A 20 34.84 -45.96 13.57
C LEU A 20 34.71 -45.10 14.85
N GLY A 21 35.73 -44.28 15.14
CA GLY A 21 35.83 -43.49 16.38
C GLY A 21 36.06 -41.99 16.16
N SER A 22 35.79 -41.49 14.94
CA SER A 22 35.71 -40.07 14.63
C SER A 22 34.58 -39.83 13.62
N SER A 23 33.37 -40.32 13.93
CA SER A 23 32.22 -39.48 13.69
C SER A 23 32.31 -38.37 14.74
N GLY A 24 33.17 -37.37 14.47
CA GLY A 24 32.82 -36.03 14.90
C GLY A 24 31.38 -35.82 14.43
N LYS A 25 30.57 -35.13 15.24
CA LYS A 25 29.33 -34.55 14.70
C LYS A 25 29.75 -33.95 13.35
N LEU A 26 29.20 -34.48 12.25
CA LEU A 26 29.16 -33.69 11.02
C LEU A 26 28.56 -32.37 11.51
N LEU A 27 29.40 -31.33 11.51
CA LEU A 27 28.95 -29.98 11.76
C LEU A 27 27.73 -29.84 10.87
N SER A 28 26.58 -29.52 11.47
CA SER A 28 25.44 -29.10 10.67
C SER A 28 25.98 -27.95 9.82
N GLN A 29 26.03 -28.11 8.50
CA GLN A 29 26.35 -26.98 7.63
C GLN A 29 25.28 -25.94 7.92
N THR A 30 25.68 -24.81 8.50
CA THR A 30 24.80 -23.68 8.73
C THR A 30 24.32 -23.19 7.37
N VAL A 31 23.00 -23.05 7.21
CA VAL A 31 22.41 -22.47 6.01
C VAL A 31 22.62 -20.96 6.12
N SER A 32 23.57 -20.44 5.37
CA SER A 32 24.00 -19.04 5.49
C SER A 32 23.67 -18.24 4.24
N PHE A 33 23.16 -17.03 4.45
CA PHE A 33 22.83 -16.07 3.41
C PHE A 33 23.53 -14.74 3.72
N ASN A 34 23.95 -14.03 2.68
CA ASN A 34 24.33 -12.63 2.77
C ASN A 34 23.12 -11.77 2.42
N GLN A 35 22.92 -10.66 3.11
CA GLN A 35 21.80 -9.74 2.88
C GLN A 35 22.24 -8.46 2.17
N THR A 36 21.41 -7.92 1.29
CA THR A 36 21.60 -6.58 0.71
C THR A 36 20.26 -5.97 0.31
N ALA A 37 20.16 -4.65 0.30
CA ALA A 37 19.04 -3.95 -0.32
C ALA A 37 19.29 -3.81 -1.83
N LEU A 38 18.24 -3.98 -2.64
CA LEU A 38 18.30 -3.70 -4.07
C LEU A 38 18.63 -2.22 -4.28
N ASN A 39 19.66 -1.93 -5.07
CA ASN A 39 20.02 -0.57 -5.41
C ASN A 39 19.23 -0.10 -6.63
N PHE A 40 18.39 0.91 -6.45
CA PHE A 40 17.55 1.48 -7.50
C PHE A 40 18.31 2.41 -8.47
N ASN A 41 19.56 2.79 -8.17
CA ASN A 41 20.34 3.75 -8.96
C ASN A 41 19.57 5.05 -9.23
N GLU A 42 19.40 5.44 -10.49
CA GLU A 42 18.62 6.62 -10.93
C GLU A 42 17.12 6.36 -11.11
N PHE A 43 16.63 5.14 -10.87
CA PHE A 43 15.22 4.79 -11.01
C PHE A 43 14.46 5.02 -9.70
N ASP A 44 13.14 5.17 -9.81
CA ASP A 44 12.29 5.40 -8.64
C ASP A 44 12.24 4.11 -7.80
N GLU A 45 12.40 4.26 -6.48
CA GLU A 45 12.18 3.19 -5.51
C GLU A 45 10.72 2.73 -5.48
N ILE A 46 10.46 1.58 -4.86
CA ILE A 46 9.08 1.13 -4.65
C ILE A 46 8.43 1.93 -3.53
N VAL A 47 7.10 2.08 -3.57
CA VAL A 47 6.34 2.70 -2.47
C VAL A 47 5.35 1.69 -1.88
N LEU A 48 5.56 1.27 -0.63
CA LEU A 48 4.73 0.30 0.10
C LEU A 48 4.48 -0.99 -0.70
N GLY A 49 5.54 -1.77 -0.93
CA GLY A 49 5.47 -3.02 -1.69
C GLY A 49 4.63 -4.10 -1.01
N THR A 50 3.79 -4.80 -1.77
CA THR A 50 2.83 -5.78 -1.23
C THR A 50 3.06 -7.21 -1.75
N SER A 51 3.55 -7.37 -2.97
CA SER A 51 3.89 -8.67 -3.59
C SER A 51 4.92 -8.48 -4.71
N LEU A 52 5.78 -9.48 -4.95
CA LEU A 52 6.75 -9.50 -6.03
C LEU A 52 6.94 -10.90 -6.61
N GLU A 53 7.30 -10.98 -7.89
CA GLU A 53 7.65 -12.23 -8.57
C GLU A 53 8.59 -11.96 -9.76
N PHE A 54 9.48 -12.91 -10.07
CA PHE A 54 10.21 -12.88 -11.33
C PHE A 54 9.37 -13.45 -12.47
N GLY A 55 9.20 -12.66 -13.54
CA GLY A 55 8.47 -13.11 -14.72
C GLY A 55 9.28 -14.05 -15.62
N PRO A 56 8.64 -14.64 -16.65
CA PRO A 56 9.31 -15.52 -17.61
C PRO A 56 10.32 -14.80 -18.51
N ASP A 57 10.34 -13.47 -18.50
CA ASP A 57 11.30 -12.60 -19.16
C ASP A 57 12.47 -12.18 -18.26
N GLU A 58 12.61 -12.83 -17.09
CA GLU A 58 13.69 -12.62 -16.11
C GLU A 58 13.69 -11.22 -15.45
N ARG A 59 12.63 -10.43 -15.64
CA ARG A 59 12.43 -9.16 -14.94
C ARG A 59 11.70 -9.36 -13.62
N LEU A 60 11.94 -8.46 -12.66
CA LEU A 60 11.28 -8.46 -11.36
C LEU A 60 10.01 -7.60 -11.43
N TYR A 61 8.86 -8.19 -11.14
CA TYR A 61 7.56 -7.50 -11.10
C TYR A 61 7.22 -7.25 -9.65
N VAL A 62 6.88 -6.01 -9.31
CA VAL A 62 6.60 -5.60 -7.93
C VAL A 62 5.31 -4.80 -7.91
N SER A 63 4.37 -5.24 -7.08
CA SER A 63 3.13 -4.50 -6.82
C SER A 63 3.27 -3.60 -5.59
N GLN A 64 2.68 -2.41 -5.69
CA GLN A 64 2.68 -1.40 -4.64
C GLN A 64 1.26 -1.14 -4.18
N LEU A 65 1.06 -0.91 -2.88
CA LEU A 65 -0.26 -0.80 -2.24
C LEU A 65 -1.30 -0.01 -3.06
N LYS A 66 -0.94 1.13 -3.66
CA LYS A 66 -1.87 2.00 -4.40
C LYS A 66 -2.14 1.61 -5.87
N GLY A 67 -1.77 0.40 -6.29
CA GLY A 67 -2.19 -0.17 -7.58
C GLY A 67 -1.18 0.01 -8.71
N GLU A 68 0.01 0.52 -8.42
CA GLU A 68 1.13 0.56 -9.36
C GLU A 68 1.82 -0.79 -9.39
N ILE A 69 2.21 -1.23 -10.58
CA ILE A 69 3.09 -2.39 -10.76
C ILE A 69 4.36 -1.89 -11.44
N LYS A 70 5.49 -2.03 -10.76
CA LYS A 70 6.82 -1.71 -11.29
C LYS A 70 7.48 -2.97 -11.81
N ILE A 71 8.17 -2.85 -12.94
CA ILE A 71 8.89 -3.94 -13.58
C ILE A 71 10.34 -3.53 -13.74
N TYR A 72 11.22 -4.18 -12.98
CA TYR A 72 12.64 -3.87 -12.97
C TYR A 72 13.45 -4.87 -13.77
N SER A 73 14.37 -4.34 -14.56
CA SER A 73 15.48 -5.10 -15.12
C SER A 73 16.65 -5.01 -14.15
N ILE A 74 17.16 -6.15 -13.70
CA ILE A 74 18.18 -6.21 -12.64
C ILE A 74 19.48 -6.76 -13.21
N SER A 75 20.59 -6.09 -12.90
CA SER A 75 21.94 -6.59 -13.12
C SER A 75 22.56 -7.04 -11.80
N LYS A 76 23.40 -8.09 -11.87
CA LYS A 76 24.22 -8.54 -10.73
C LYS A 76 25.67 -8.13 -10.98
N GLU A 77 26.10 -7.04 -10.35
CA GLU A 77 27.45 -6.48 -10.52
C GLU A 77 28.50 -7.14 -9.60
N GLY A 78 28.06 -7.85 -8.56
CA GLY A 78 28.93 -8.54 -7.61
C GLY A 78 28.23 -9.69 -6.88
N PRO A 79 28.93 -10.44 -6.00
CA PRO A 79 28.37 -11.59 -5.29
C PRO A 79 27.08 -11.29 -4.50
N ASN A 80 26.95 -10.08 -3.94
CA ASN A 80 25.80 -9.59 -3.17
C ASN A 80 25.49 -8.12 -3.53
N GLN A 81 25.48 -7.81 -4.84
CA GLN A 81 25.20 -6.47 -5.35
C GLN A 81 24.24 -6.60 -6.54
N TYR A 82 23.05 -6.03 -6.39
CA TYR A 82 21.97 -6.05 -7.36
C TYR A 82 21.57 -4.62 -7.68
N ASP A 83 21.61 -4.29 -8.96
CA ASP A 83 21.44 -2.93 -9.46
C ASP A 83 20.28 -2.90 -10.46
N VAL A 84 19.33 -1.99 -10.27
CA VAL A 84 18.28 -1.71 -11.26
C VAL A 84 18.92 -1.00 -12.45
N VAL A 85 18.72 -1.55 -13.64
CA VAL A 85 19.25 -1.03 -14.92
C VAL A 85 18.15 -0.65 -15.91
N GLY A 86 16.89 -0.81 -15.51
CA GLY A 86 15.73 -0.42 -16.30
C GLY A 86 14.45 -0.57 -15.48
N GLU A 87 13.49 0.32 -15.73
CA GLU A 87 12.18 0.35 -15.08
C GLU A 87 11.09 0.51 -16.13
N GLU A 88 9.96 -0.15 -15.88
CA GLU A 88 8.68 0.09 -16.54
C GLU A 88 7.58 0.16 -15.47
N VAL A 89 6.67 1.12 -15.60
CA VAL A 89 5.58 1.35 -14.63
C VAL A 89 4.23 1.10 -15.30
N LEU A 90 3.44 0.22 -14.71
CA LEU A 90 2.08 -0.09 -15.17
C LEU A 90 1.05 0.51 -14.23
N LEU A 91 0.16 1.32 -14.80
CA LEU A 91 -0.93 2.02 -14.10
C LEU A 91 -2.31 1.36 -14.35
N GLY A 92 -2.34 0.22 -15.04
CA GLY A 92 -3.58 -0.43 -15.48
C GLY A 92 -4.51 -0.81 -14.33
N VAL A 93 -3.96 -1.21 -13.18
CA VAL A 93 -4.71 -1.49 -11.94
C VAL A 93 -5.01 -0.19 -11.20
N LYS A 94 -4.02 0.67 -10.98
CA LYS A 94 -4.18 2.00 -10.34
C LYS A 94 -5.36 2.82 -10.89
N ASN A 95 -5.58 2.76 -12.20
CA ASN A 95 -6.60 3.54 -12.90
C ASN A 95 -8.00 2.90 -12.92
N ILE A 96 -8.22 1.79 -12.20
CA ILE A 96 -9.58 1.25 -12.00
C ILE A 96 -10.35 2.24 -11.09
N PRO A 97 -11.57 2.66 -11.47
CA PRO A 97 -12.38 3.53 -10.62
C PRO A 97 -12.84 2.79 -9.36
N ASN A 98 -13.02 3.55 -8.28
CA ASN A 98 -13.60 3.05 -7.04
C ASN A 98 -15.08 3.42 -6.95
N TYR A 99 -15.82 2.56 -6.27
CA TYR A 99 -17.27 2.69 -6.09
C TYR A 99 -17.61 2.81 -4.61
N ASP A 100 -18.84 3.22 -4.33
CA ASP A 100 -19.40 3.21 -2.99
C ASP A 100 -20.30 1.97 -2.78
N ASP A 101 -20.77 1.77 -1.55
CA ASP A 101 -21.58 0.59 -1.22
C ASP A 101 -23.00 0.60 -1.83
N HIS A 102 -23.35 1.66 -2.57
CA HIS A 102 -24.53 1.76 -3.43
C HIS A 102 -24.24 1.47 -4.92
N GLY A 103 -22.99 1.15 -5.27
CA GLY A 103 -22.55 0.88 -6.63
C GLY A 103 -22.38 2.13 -7.48
N LEU A 104 -22.40 3.32 -6.88
CA LEU A 104 -22.09 4.57 -7.57
C LEU A 104 -20.59 4.85 -7.50
N LEU A 105 -20.07 5.75 -8.33
CA LEU A 105 -18.68 6.19 -8.21
C LEU A 105 -18.47 6.83 -6.84
N ALA A 106 -17.38 6.45 -6.17
CA ALA A 106 -17.08 6.89 -4.82
C ALA A 106 -17.08 8.44 -4.72
N PHE A 107 -17.96 8.99 -3.89
CA PHE A 107 -18.14 10.44 -3.74
C PHE A 107 -16.89 11.15 -3.19
N ASP A 108 -16.06 10.42 -2.44
CA ASP A 108 -14.86 10.92 -1.77
C ASP A 108 -13.62 10.92 -2.69
N ASN A 109 -13.81 10.56 -3.96
CA ASN A 109 -12.78 10.52 -4.99
C ASN A 109 -11.52 9.76 -4.55
N ARG A 110 -11.70 8.68 -3.77
CA ARG A 110 -10.58 7.84 -3.33
C ARG A 110 -9.80 7.34 -4.55
N TYR A 111 -8.48 7.57 -4.53
CA TYR A 111 -7.60 7.35 -5.67
C TYR A 111 -6.70 6.12 -5.48
N GLY A 112 -6.39 5.45 -6.59
CA GLY A 112 -5.62 4.21 -6.62
C GLY A 112 -6.47 2.98 -6.24
N ARG A 113 -5.82 1.83 -6.16
CA ARG A 113 -6.44 0.54 -5.81
C ARG A 113 -5.55 -0.21 -4.84
N GLN A 114 -6.10 -0.79 -3.79
CA GLN A 114 -5.37 -1.72 -2.92
C GLN A 114 -5.01 -2.97 -3.73
N ILE A 115 -3.74 -3.17 -4.06
CA ILE A 115 -3.20 -4.40 -4.68
C ILE A 115 -2.33 -5.12 -3.66
N THR A 116 -2.56 -6.42 -3.50
CA THR A 116 -1.90 -7.25 -2.47
C THR A 116 -1.34 -8.55 -3.03
N GLY A 117 -1.71 -8.94 -4.25
CA GLY A 117 -1.18 -10.13 -4.92
C GLY A 117 -1.01 -9.93 -6.42
N ILE A 118 0.12 -10.45 -6.93
CA ILE A 118 0.35 -10.64 -8.37
C ILE A 118 0.86 -12.06 -8.62
N THR A 119 0.57 -12.59 -9.81
CA THR A 119 1.30 -13.74 -10.37
C THR A 119 1.65 -13.48 -11.83
N VAL A 120 2.84 -13.89 -12.25
CA VAL A 120 3.38 -13.61 -13.58
C VAL A 120 3.61 -14.91 -14.37
N THR A 121 3.00 -14.99 -15.54
CA THR A 121 2.98 -16.18 -16.41
C THR A 121 3.29 -15.80 -17.87
N GLY A 122 2.98 -16.67 -18.82
CA GLY A 122 3.15 -16.42 -20.25
C GLY A 122 4.51 -16.87 -20.76
N THR A 123 5.10 -16.11 -21.68
CA THR A 123 6.46 -16.36 -22.20
C THR A 123 7.33 -15.12 -22.06
N ALA A 124 8.65 -15.26 -22.21
CA ALA A 124 9.57 -14.13 -22.18
C ALA A 124 9.18 -13.01 -23.17
N GLU A 125 8.64 -13.38 -24.34
CA GLU A 125 8.19 -12.42 -25.35
C GLU A 125 6.80 -11.86 -25.11
N ASN A 126 5.97 -12.53 -24.30
CA ASN A 126 4.59 -12.13 -24.00
C ASN A 126 4.27 -12.47 -22.53
N PRO A 127 4.86 -11.75 -21.57
CA PRO A 127 4.52 -11.93 -20.16
C PRO A 127 3.05 -11.55 -19.91
N VAL A 128 2.44 -12.26 -18.96
CA VAL A 128 1.06 -12.05 -18.52
C VAL A 128 1.03 -11.90 -17.00
N ILE A 129 0.52 -10.77 -16.53
CA ILE A 129 0.35 -10.49 -15.10
C ILE A 129 -1.13 -10.68 -14.76
N TYR A 130 -1.41 -11.40 -13.68
CA TYR A 130 -2.71 -11.39 -13.02
C TYR A 130 -2.56 -10.68 -11.68
N ALA A 131 -3.44 -9.72 -11.41
CA ALA A 131 -3.40 -8.89 -10.21
C ALA A 131 -4.76 -8.91 -9.49
N THR A 132 -4.72 -9.08 -8.16
CA THR A 132 -5.86 -8.87 -7.28
C THR A 132 -5.92 -7.41 -6.85
N SER A 133 -7.11 -6.81 -6.81
CA SER A 133 -7.24 -5.43 -6.33
C SER A 133 -8.60 -5.12 -5.72
N SER A 134 -8.65 -4.13 -4.84
CA SER A 134 -9.89 -3.62 -4.23
C SER A 134 -9.79 -2.12 -3.90
N ASP A 135 -10.83 -1.56 -3.29
CA ASP A 135 -10.86 -0.18 -2.85
C ASP A 135 -9.71 0.15 -1.86
N PRO A 136 -9.07 1.34 -1.96
CA PRO A 136 -7.83 1.67 -1.24
C PRO A 136 -8.03 2.19 0.20
N LYS A 137 -9.27 2.27 0.70
CA LYS A 137 -9.60 2.82 2.02
C LYS A 137 -10.09 1.73 2.95
N TRP A 138 -10.04 1.96 4.27
CA TRP A 138 -10.54 1.07 5.32
C TRP A 138 -11.39 1.88 6.32
N GLY A 139 -12.52 1.33 6.78
CA GLY A 139 -13.47 2.00 7.68
C GLY A 139 -13.35 1.58 9.15
N GLY A 140 -12.95 0.33 9.39
CA GLY A 140 -12.82 -0.25 10.73
C GLY A 140 -11.55 0.18 11.50
N PRO A 141 -11.58 0.16 12.85
CA PRO A 141 -12.72 -0.14 13.72
C PRO A 141 -13.65 1.07 13.99
N SER A 142 -13.43 2.20 13.29
CA SER A 142 -14.08 3.49 13.53
C SER A 142 -15.50 3.64 12.98
N GLY A 143 -15.97 2.75 12.11
CA GLY A 143 -17.37 2.72 11.62
C GLY A 143 -17.48 2.35 10.14
N ASP A 144 -18.71 2.18 9.67
CA ASP A 144 -19.02 2.08 8.23
C ASP A 144 -18.63 3.39 7.53
N THR A 145 -18.01 3.29 6.35
CA THR A 145 -17.56 4.46 5.56
C THR A 145 -17.99 4.37 4.10
N MET A 146 -19.09 3.66 3.82
CA MET A 146 -19.63 3.41 2.49
C MET A 146 -18.60 2.78 1.54
N LEU A 147 -17.80 1.86 2.05
CA LEU A 147 -16.80 1.23 1.18
C LEU A 147 -17.50 0.18 0.33
N ASP A 148 -17.22 0.12 -0.97
CA ASP A 148 -17.82 -0.90 -1.81
C ASP A 148 -17.36 -2.29 -1.36
N THR A 149 -18.30 -3.02 -0.76
CA THR A 149 -18.09 -4.38 -0.24
C THR A 149 -18.02 -5.45 -1.32
N ASN A 150 -18.26 -5.08 -2.58
CA ASN A 150 -18.03 -5.86 -3.80
C ASN A 150 -16.85 -5.31 -4.64
N SER A 151 -15.97 -4.47 -4.08
CA SER A 151 -14.91 -3.80 -4.85
C SER A 151 -13.78 -4.71 -5.34
N GLY A 152 -13.72 -5.98 -4.92
CA GLY A 152 -12.69 -6.92 -5.32
C GLY A 152 -12.71 -7.22 -6.82
N MET A 153 -11.53 -7.20 -7.45
CA MET A 153 -11.35 -7.40 -8.89
C MET A 153 -10.10 -8.21 -9.21
N ILE A 154 -10.16 -8.98 -10.29
CA ILE A 154 -9.02 -9.65 -10.92
C ILE A 154 -8.74 -9.00 -12.26
N THR A 155 -7.54 -8.45 -12.42
CA THR A 155 -7.11 -7.76 -13.65
C THR A 155 -6.00 -8.56 -14.33
N ARG A 156 -6.10 -8.74 -15.64
CA ARG A 156 -5.02 -9.30 -16.47
C ARG A 156 -4.36 -8.19 -17.27
N LEU A 157 -3.04 -8.15 -17.23
CA LEU A 157 -2.20 -7.33 -18.10
C LEU A 157 -1.38 -8.26 -19.00
N THR A 158 -1.45 -8.09 -20.31
CA THR A 158 -0.75 -8.95 -21.28
C THR A 158 0.09 -8.12 -22.22
N TRP A 159 1.39 -8.40 -22.27
CA TRP A 159 2.26 -7.77 -23.25
C TRP A 159 2.03 -8.38 -24.62
N THR A 160 1.72 -7.53 -25.61
CA THR A 160 1.40 -7.94 -26.99
C THR A 160 2.60 -7.89 -27.94
N GLY A 161 3.79 -7.54 -27.44
CA GLY A 161 4.97 -7.20 -28.23
C GLY A 161 5.09 -5.70 -28.54
N THR A 162 4.02 -4.93 -28.39
CA THR A 162 4.03 -3.47 -28.63
C THR A 162 3.39 -2.64 -27.52
N ALA A 163 2.45 -3.21 -26.77
CA ALA A 163 1.75 -2.53 -25.68
C ALA A 163 1.20 -3.56 -24.67
N TRP A 164 0.93 -3.10 -23.45
CA TRP A 164 0.17 -3.86 -22.46
C TRP A 164 -1.33 -3.75 -22.75
N GLU A 165 -1.96 -4.88 -23.03
CA GLU A 165 -3.42 -5.01 -23.06
C GLU A 165 -3.91 -5.26 -21.62
N VAL A 166 -4.90 -4.48 -21.16
CA VAL A 166 -5.46 -4.59 -19.81
C VAL A 166 -6.92 -4.99 -19.90
N ILE A 167 -7.30 -6.07 -19.22
CA ILE A 167 -8.68 -6.58 -19.16
C ILE A 167 -9.04 -7.00 -17.73
N ASP A 168 -10.18 -6.52 -17.24
CA ASP A 168 -10.74 -6.95 -15.95
C ASP A 168 -11.43 -8.31 -16.13
N LEU A 169 -10.84 -9.38 -15.60
CA LEU A 169 -11.35 -10.74 -15.78
C LEU A 169 -12.60 -10.99 -14.93
N VAL A 170 -12.55 -10.60 -13.67
CA VAL A 170 -13.63 -10.79 -12.69
C VAL A 170 -13.82 -9.50 -11.90
N ARG A 171 -15.06 -9.06 -11.77
CA ARG A 171 -15.46 -7.87 -11.00
C ARG A 171 -16.58 -8.22 -10.03
N GLY A 172 -16.63 -7.57 -8.86
CA GLY A 172 -17.68 -7.81 -7.86
C GLY A 172 -17.31 -8.83 -6.79
N LEU A 173 -16.03 -9.03 -6.49
CA LEU A 173 -15.59 -9.94 -5.42
C LEU A 173 -15.67 -9.25 -4.07
N ALA A 174 -15.95 -10.04 -3.04
CA ALA A 174 -16.20 -9.54 -1.70
C ALA A 174 -14.94 -8.91 -1.10
N ARG A 175 -15.06 -7.72 -0.50
CA ARG A 175 -14.01 -7.02 0.24
C ARG A 175 -14.61 -6.38 1.50
N SER A 176 -14.06 -6.67 2.67
CA SER A 176 -14.57 -6.16 3.94
C SER A 176 -14.44 -4.65 4.03
N GLU A 177 -15.41 -3.97 4.65
CA GLU A 177 -15.27 -2.55 5.00
C GLU A 177 -14.13 -2.25 5.97
N GLU A 178 -13.71 -3.26 6.72
CA GLU A 178 -12.49 -3.20 7.50
C GLU A 178 -11.26 -3.28 6.55
N ASN A 179 -10.22 -4.04 6.84
CA ASN A 179 -9.01 -4.16 6.01
C ASN A 179 -8.77 -5.56 5.42
N HIS A 180 -9.69 -6.48 5.65
CA HIS A 180 -9.70 -7.75 4.95
C HIS A 180 -10.06 -7.55 3.46
N ALA A 181 -9.16 -7.96 2.58
CA ALA A 181 -9.27 -7.76 1.14
C ALA A 181 -9.14 -9.07 0.36
N ILE A 182 -9.21 -8.95 -0.97
CA ILE A 182 -8.74 -10.00 -1.87
C ILE A 182 -7.21 -9.93 -1.95
N ASN A 183 -6.51 -11.02 -1.66
CA ASN A 183 -5.07 -11.01 -1.42
C ASN A 183 -4.28 -11.89 -2.41
N GLY A 184 -3.39 -12.77 -1.93
CA GLY A 184 -2.50 -13.60 -2.73
C GLY A 184 -3.21 -14.36 -3.86
N ILE A 185 -2.50 -14.52 -4.97
CA ILE A 185 -3.01 -15.13 -6.21
C ILE A 185 -1.94 -16.04 -6.81
N GLU A 186 -2.32 -17.26 -7.16
CA GLU A 186 -1.44 -18.23 -7.81
C GLU A 186 -2.07 -18.76 -9.10
N HIS A 187 -1.25 -18.86 -10.15
CA HIS A 187 -1.64 -19.53 -11.39
C HIS A 187 -1.19 -20.99 -11.37
N THR A 188 -2.13 -21.92 -11.58
CA THR A 188 -1.82 -23.35 -11.60
C THR A 188 -2.61 -24.11 -12.67
N ILE A 189 -2.17 -25.34 -12.96
CA ILE A 189 -2.86 -26.25 -13.87
C ILE A 189 -3.39 -27.43 -13.04
N ILE A 190 -4.70 -27.66 -13.09
CA ILE A 190 -5.35 -28.78 -12.40
C ILE A 190 -6.12 -29.60 -13.43
N GLY A 191 -5.81 -30.89 -13.55
CA GLY A 191 -6.45 -31.77 -14.52
C GLY A 191 -6.21 -31.34 -15.97
N GLY A 192 -5.09 -30.67 -16.24
CA GLY A 192 -4.74 -30.12 -17.55
C GLY A 192 -5.48 -28.84 -17.96
N LYS A 193 -6.13 -28.15 -17.02
CA LYS A 193 -6.80 -26.86 -17.24
C LYS A 193 -6.19 -25.74 -16.39
N PRO A 194 -6.06 -24.50 -16.90
CA PRO A 194 -5.51 -23.37 -16.16
C PRO A 194 -6.53 -22.78 -15.19
N TYR A 195 -6.07 -22.46 -13.98
CA TYR A 195 -6.87 -21.80 -12.94
C TYR A 195 -6.06 -20.71 -12.23
N LEU A 196 -6.77 -19.73 -11.67
CA LEU A 196 -6.24 -18.87 -10.62
C LEU A 196 -6.80 -19.36 -9.27
N ILE A 197 -5.93 -19.48 -8.27
CA ILE A 197 -6.27 -19.76 -6.88
C ILE A 197 -6.01 -18.48 -6.08
N ILE A 198 -7.00 -18.00 -5.35
CA ILE A 198 -6.97 -16.65 -4.77
C ILE A 198 -7.40 -16.67 -3.32
N SER A 199 -6.64 -16.01 -2.45
CA SER A 199 -7.02 -15.73 -1.07
C SER A 199 -8.06 -14.61 -1.02
N ASN A 200 -9.22 -14.85 -0.40
CA ASN A 200 -10.25 -13.83 -0.20
C ASN A 200 -10.63 -13.71 1.29
N GLY A 201 -10.36 -12.55 1.88
CA GLY A 201 -10.60 -12.26 3.29
C GLY A 201 -12.09 -12.32 3.69
N GLY A 202 -12.33 -12.52 4.98
CA GLY A 202 -13.66 -12.55 5.60
C GLY A 202 -14.16 -11.17 6.03
N PHE A 203 -15.45 -11.06 6.34
CA PHE A 203 -16.09 -9.82 6.81
C PHE A 203 -16.26 -9.77 8.33
N THR A 204 -15.90 -10.84 9.05
CA THR A 204 -16.10 -10.93 10.49
C THR A 204 -14.83 -11.38 11.19
N ASN A 205 -14.79 -11.17 12.50
CA ASN A 205 -13.65 -11.62 13.30
C ASN A 205 -13.64 -13.14 13.53
N ALA A 206 -14.80 -13.74 13.85
CA ALA A 206 -14.94 -15.16 14.19
C ALA A 206 -16.29 -15.75 13.72
N GLY A 207 -16.88 -15.19 12.66
CA GLY A 207 -18.09 -15.70 12.01
C GLY A 207 -19.39 -14.96 12.37
N ALA A 208 -19.43 -14.15 13.43
CA ALA A 208 -20.58 -13.31 13.77
C ALA A 208 -20.40 -11.84 13.36
N PRO A 209 -21.48 -11.14 13.01
CA PRO A 209 -21.48 -9.68 12.92
C PRO A 209 -20.96 -9.03 14.21
N SER A 210 -20.04 -8.07 14.11
CA SER A 210 -19.48 -7.39 15.27
C SER A 210 -19.19 -5.91 15.01
N LYS A 211 -19.10 -5.11 16.08
CA LYS A 211 -18.86 -3.67 15.99
C LYS A 211 -17.58 -3.31 15.25
N ASN A 212 -16.48 -4.02 15.48
CA ASN A 212 -15.18 -3.70 14.85
C ASN A 212 -15.16 -4.05 13.36
N PHE A 213 -16.11 -4.87 12.90
CA PHE A 213 -16.32 -5.28 11.52
C PHE A 213 -17.64 -4.70 10.96
N THR A 214 -17.95 -3.46 11.36
CA THR A 214 -19.10 -2.67 10.88
C THR A 214 -20.46 -3.36 10.94
N TYR A 215 -20.59 -4.38 11.80
CA TYR A 215 -21.79 -5.21 11.96
C TYR A 215 -22.22 -5.99 10.70
N ILE A 216 -21.29 -6.21 9.77
CA ILE A 216 -21.57 -6.94 8.53
C ILE A 216 -21.50 -8.46 8.78
N SER A 217 -22.30 -9.22 8.04
CA SER A 217 -22.27 -10.69 8.05
C SER A 217 -21.28 -11.22 7.02
N GLU A 218 -20.78 -12.45 7.18
CA GLU A 218 -19.93 -13.07 6.14
C GLU A 218 -20.64 -13.17 4.79
N TYR A 219 -19.95 -12.76 3.72
CA TYR A 219 -20.45 -12.85 2.34
C TYR A 219 -20.22 -14.26 1.76
N ALA A 220 -21.02 -14.62 0.77
CA ALA A 220 -20.98 -15.97 0.19
C ALA A 220 -19.61 -16.36 -0.42
N LEU A 221 -18.86 -15.40 -0.94
CA LEU A 221 -17.52 -15.60 -1.52
C LEU A 221 -16.37 -15.15 -0.59
N ALA A 222 -16.66 -14.64 0.61
CA ALA A 222 -15.66 -14.16 1.57
C ALA A 222 -15.15 -15.28 2.49
N GLY A 223 -14.03 -15.04 3.16
CA GLY A 223 -13.43 -15.97 4.12
C GLY A 223 -13.09 -17.32 3.52
N ALA A 224 -12.57 -17.31 2.29
CA ALA A 224 -12.35 -18.50 1.48
C ALA A 224 -11.20 -18.31 0.49
N VAL A 225 -10.57 -19.41 0.11
CA VAL A 225 -9.77 -19.48 -1.11
C VAL A 225 -10.71 -19.76 -2.28
N LEU A 226 -10.65 -18.90 -3.29
CA LEU A 226 -11.43 -18.99 -4.52
C LEU A 226 -10.63 -19.69 -5.63
N LYS A 227 -11.35 -20.31 -6.56
CA LYS A 227 -10.80 -20.88 -7.80
C LYS A 227 -11.53 -20.29 -9.00
N ILE A 228 -10.75 -19.76 -9.95
CA ILE A 228 -11.27 -19.17 -11.19
C ILE A 228 -10.87 -20.03 -12.39
N ASP A 229 -11.85 -20.55 -13.13
CA ASP A 229 -11.65 -21.28 -14.39
C ASP A 229 -11.30 -20.30 -15.52
N LEU A 230 -10.01 -20.23 -15.88
CA LEU A 230 -9.52 -19.31 -16.90
C LEU A 230 -10.05 -19.65 -18.30
N ASP A 231 -10.20 -20.94 -18.63
CA ASP A 231 -10.77 -21.35 -19.93
C ASP A 231 -12.23 -20.86 -20.05
N ALA A 232 -13.00 -20.95 -18.96
CA ALA A 232 -14.38 -20.48 -18.92
C ALA A 232 -14.46 -18.95 -19.04
N ILE A 233 -13.61 -18.21 -18.31
CA ILE A 233 -13.53 -16.75 -18.41
C ILE A 233 -13.14 -16.30 -19.82
N GLU A 234 -12.12 -16.93 -20.43
CA GLU A 234 -11.66 -16.54 -21.75
C GLU A 234 -12.69 -16.79 -22.85
N ALA A 235 -13.50 -17.85 -22.70
CA ALA A 235 -14.59 -18.16 -23.62
C ALA A 235 -15.72 -17.11 -23.59
N LEU A 236 -15.81 -16.26 -22.55
CA LEU A 236 -16.79 -15.19 -22.49
C LEU A 236 -16.44 -14.04 -23.45
N PRO A 237 -17.45 -13.37 -24.03
CA PRO A 237 -17.21 -12.18 -24.84
C PRO A 237 -16.61 -11.06 -24.00
N VAL A 238 -15.66 -10.31 -24.58
CA VAL A 238 -15.19 -9.05 -23.99
C VAL A 238 -16.32 -8.03 -24.05
N LYS A 239 -16.60 -7.41 -22.90
CA LYS A 239 -17.56 -6.32 -22.73
C LYS A 239 -16.81 -5.03 -22.43
N THR A 240 -17.51 -3.91 -22.52
CA THR A 240 -16.98 -2.58 -22.18
C THR A 240 -17.79 -2.02 -21.04
N ASP A 241 -17.10 -1.62 -19.98
CA ASP A 241 -17.70 -0.92 -18.86
C ASP A 241 -18.21 0.44 -19.31
N SER A 242 -19.49 0.73 -19.07
CA SER A 242 -20.12 1.98 -19.46
C SER A 242 -19.61 3.20 -18.69
N HIS A 243 -19.05 3.01 -17.49
CA HIS A 243 -18.53 4.10 -16.67
C HIS A 243 -17.07 4.40 -17.01
N SER A 244 -16.22 3.37 -17.02
CA SER A 244 -14.77 3.53 -17.18
C SER A 244 -14.26 3.38 -18.61
N GLY A 245 -15.06 2.78 -19.51
CA GLY A 245 -14.62 2.39 -20.85
C GLY A 245 -13.67 1.19 -20.89
N ARG A 246 -13.37 0.58 -19.73
CA ARG A 246 -12.45 -0.57 -19.62
C ARG A 246 -13.06 -1.84 -20.21
N ALA A 247 -12.19 -2.70 -20.73
CA ALA A 247 -12.56 -4.02 -21.19
C ALA A 247 -12.69 -4.99 -20.02
N TYR A 248 -13.76 -5.78 -19.99
CA TYR A 248 -13.96 -6.79 -18.95
C TYR A 248 -14.63 -8.07 -19.47
N LYS A 249 -14.56 -9.17 -18.70
CA LYS A 249 -15.11 -10.48 -19.09
C LYS A 249 -16.31 -10.93 -18.26
N TYR A 250 -16.21 -10.88 -16.93
CA TYR A 250 -17.20 -11.47 -16.04
C TYR A 250 -17.53 -10.57 -14.84
N ASP A 251 -18.82 -10.37 -14.62
CA ASP A 251 -19.36 -9.77 -13.39
C ASP A 251 -19.89 -10.90 -12.52
N VAL A 252 -19.49 -10.92 -11.25
CA VAL A 252 -20.05 -11.85 -10.26
C VAL A 252 -21.54 -11.56 -10.11
N PRO A 253 -22.44 -12.55 -10.29
CA PRO A 253 -23.86 -12.36 -10.06
C PRO A 253 -24.14 -11.97 -8.61
N THR A 254 -25.03 -11.00 -8.38
CA THR A 254 -25.36 -10.47 -7.06
C THR A 254 -26.80 -10.82 -6.64
N LEU A 255 -27.09 -10.62 -5.35
CA LEU A 255 -28.46 -10.68 -4.83
C LEU A 255 -29.31 -9.50 -5.35
N ASP A 256 -30.61 -9.74 -5.59
CA ASP A 256 -31.57 -8.72 -6.03
C ASP A 256 -31.96 -7.81 -4.86
N ASP A 257 -31.22 -6.72 -4.72
CA ASP A 257 -31.25 -5.80 -3.61
C ASP A 257 -32.62 -5.10 -3.52
N PRO A 258 -33.39 -5.32 -2.43
CA PRO A 258 -34.73 -4.79 -2.32
C PRO A 258 -34.78 -3.25 -2.20
N THR A 259 -33.63 -2.59 -2.06
CA THR A 259 -33.48 -1.13 -2.00
C THR A 259 -33.10 -0.51 -3.35
N ARG A 260 -32.72 -1.32 -4.34
CA ARG A 260 -32.28 -0.88 -5.68
C ARG A 260 -33.34 -1.13 -6.74
N ALA A 261 -33.09 -0.56 -7.92
CA ALA A 261 -33.96 -0.74 -9.08
C ALA A 261 -33.35 -1.76 -10.03
N ASN A 262 -34.14 -2.74 -10.46
CA ASN A 262 -33.72 -3.68 -11.50
C ASN A 262 -33.59 -3.00 -12.87
N VAL A 263 -32.58 -3.39 -13.64
CA VAL A 263 -32.26 -2.82 -14.97
C VAL A 263 -33.44 -2.92 -15.94
N ASN A 264 -34.21 -4.00 -15.88
CA ASN A 264 -35.37 -4.23 -16.74
C ASN A 264 -36.70 -3.73 -16.14
N GLY A 265 -36.70 -3.22 -14.90
CA GLY A 265 -37.87 -2.76 -14.16
C GLY A 265 -38.85 -3.87 -13.72
N ILE A 266 -38.41 -5.13 -13.67
CA ILE A 266 -39.20 -6.29 -13.26
C ILE A 266 -38.72 -6.78 -11.89
N TYR A 267 -39.59 -6.70 -10.88
CA TYR A 267 -39.28 -7.02 -9.48
C TYR A 267 -39.91 -8.34 -9.00
N ASN A 268 -40.95 -8.83 -9.68
CA ASN A 268 -41.70 -9.99 -9.23
C ASN A 268 -41.04 -11.29 -9.74
N PRO A 269 -40.54 -12.18 -8.87
CA PRO A 269 -39.90 -13.44 -9.28
C PRO A 269 -40.86 -14.45 -9.93
N ASN A 270 -42.17 -14.15 -9.98
CA ASN A 270 -43.16 -14.92 -10.74
C ASN A 270 -43.31 -14.44 -12.20
N ASP A 271 -42.74 -13.29 -12.55
CA ASP A 271 -42.73 -12.81 -13.92
C ASP A 271 -41.68 -13.59 -14.73
N PRO A 272 -42.03 -14.14 -15.91
CA PRO A 272 -41.06 -14.84 -16.76
C PRO A 272 -39.86 -14.00 -17.22
N GLY A 273 -39.96 -12.66 -17.17
CA GLY A 273 -38.89 -11.74 -17.53
C GLY A 273 -37.97 -11.35 -16.37
N TYR A 274 -38.21 -11.82 -15.15
CA TYR A 274 -37.38 -11.52 -13.99
C TYR A 274 -35.96 -12.11 -14.15
N ASP A 275 -34.95 -11.27 -14.03
CA ASP A 275 -33.52 -11.63 -14.07
C ASP A 275 -32.77 -11.28 -12.77
N GLY A 276 -33.37 -10.46 -11.90
CA GLY A 276 -32.80 -10.08 -10.60
C GLY A 276 -31.51 -9.26 -10.72
N ILE A 277 -31.32 -8.52 -11.83
CA ILE A 277 -30.13 -7.69 -12.06
C ILE A 277 -30.44 -6.26 -11.68
N ASP A 278 -29.66 -5.70 -10.75
CA ASP A 278 -29.78 -4.34 -10.28
C ASP A 278 -28.99 -3.34 -11.13
N VAL A 279 -29.46 -2.10 -11.13
CA VAL A 279 -28.69 -0.99 -11.70
C VAL A 279 -27.37 -0.85 -10.94
N ASN A 280 -26.27 -0.78 -11.69
CA ASN A 280 -24.88 -0.69 -11.23
C ASN A 280 -24.22 -1.99 -10.73
N ASP A 281 -24.86 -3.14 -10.92
CA ASP A 281 -24.16 -4.41 -10.71
C ASP A 281 -22.86 -4.51 -11.53
N PRO A 282 -21.79 -5.09 -10.96
CA PRO A 282 -21.77 -5.85 -9.71
C PRO A 282 -21.37 -5.05 -8.46
N PHE A 283 -21.23 -3.72 -8.56
CA PHE A 283 -20.65 -2.89 -7.50
C PHE A 283 -21.64 -2.52 -6.38
N GLY A 284 -21.11 -2.29 -5.19
CA GLY A 284 -21.80 -1.99 -3.94
C GLY A 284 -22.52 -3.20 -3.37
N GLY A 285 -22.00 -3.83 -2.33
CA GLY A 285 -22.63 -4.99 -1.71
C GLY A 285 -23.77 -4.64 -0.74
N ASN A 286 -23.88 -3.37 -0.34
CA ASN A 286 -24.97 -2.78 0.45
C ASN A 286 -25.33 -3.62 1.68
N ASP A 287 -24.39 -3.75 2.63
CA ASP A 287 -24.59 -4.55 3.85
C ASP A 287 -24.97 -6.03 3.59
N GLY A 288 -24.67 -6.52 2.40
CA GLY A 288 -24.96 -7.87 1.94
C GLY A 288 -26.31 -8.02 1.23
N LEU A 289 -27.08 -6.95 1.06
CA LEU A 289 -28.30 -6.97 0.25
C LEU A 289 -28.01 -7.19 -1.24
N ASN A 290 -26.82 -6.78 -1.70
CA ASN A 290 -26.32 -6.97 -3.05
C ASN A 290 -25.02 -7.81 -3.10
N MET A 291 -24.76 -8.68 -2.11
CA MET A 291 -23.51 -9.47 -2.10
C MET A 291 -23.38 -10.37 -3.33
N GLY A 292 -22.15 -10.59 -3.77
CA GLY A 292 -21.83 -11.59 -4.79
C GLY A 292 -22.24 -13.01 -4.38
N MET A 293 -22.79 -13.78 -5.33
CA MET A 293 -23.33 -15.12 -5.12
C MET A 293 -22.39 -16.23 -5.60
N VAL A 294 -22.48 -17.39 -4.95
CA VAL A 294 -21.92 -18.64 -5.48
C VAL A 294 -22.90 -19.19 -6.52
N THR A 295 -22.43 -19.50 -7.73
CA THR A 295 -23.27 -20.10 -8.78
C THR A 295 -22.75 -21.48 -9.17
N LEU A 296 -23.63 -22.42 -9.51
CA LEU A 296 -23.23 -23.82 -9.75
C LEU A 296 -22.32 -24.02 -10.97
N ASP A 297 -22.55 -23.24 -12.02
CA ASP A 297 -21.85 -23.34 -13.30
C ASP A 297 -20.99 -22.11 -13.60
N GLY A 298 -20.78 -21.24 -12.60
CA GLY A 298 -20.00 -20.02 -12.74
C GLY A 298 -18.49 -20.28 -12.77
N PRO A 299 -17.70 -19.43 -13.44
CA PRO A 299 -16.25 -19.57 -13.50
C PRO A 299 -15.56 -19.32 -12.14
N VAL A 300 -16.23 -18.68 -11.18
CA VAL A 300 -15.72 -18.41 -9.82
C VAL A 300 -16.37 -19.39 -8.85
N GLN A 301 -15.56 -20.19 -8.15
CA GLN A 301 -16.00 -21.22 -7.21
C GLN A 301 -15.22 -21.15 -5.89
N ILE A 302 -15.82 -21.65 -4.80
CA ILE A 302 -15.10 -21.89 -3.54
C ILE A 302 -14.13 -23.06 -3.77
N PHE A 303 -12.83 -22.82 -3.58
CA PHE A 303 -11.82 -23.86 -3.62
C PHE A 303 -11.69 -24.53 -2.25
N SER A 304 -11.50 -23.72 -1.21
CA SER A 304 -11.39 -24.15 0.18
C SER A 304 -11.97 -23.05 1.07
N PRO A 305 -12.98 -23.32 1.90
CA PRO A 305 -13.55 -22.32 2.81
C PRO A 305 -12.83 -22.25 4.17
N GLY A 306 -13.16 -21.21 4.93
CA GLY A 306 -12.97 -21.19 6.38
C GLY A 306 -11.73 -20.43 6.83
N TYR A 307 -11.44 -19.30 6.20
CA TYR A 307 -10.31 -18.44 6.57
C TYR A 307 -10.82 -17.11 7.08
N ARG A 308 -10.12 -16.52 8.05
CA ARG A 308 -10.47 -15.18 8.53
C ARG A 308 -9.91 -14.12 7.60
N ASN A 309 -8.60 -14.14 7.37
CA ASN A 309 -7.91 -13.23 6.47
C ASN A 309 -6.60 -13.88 6.03
N THR A 310 -6.69 -14.75 5.04
CA THR A 310 -5.50 -15.33 4.42
C THR A 310 -4.82 -14.26 3.56
N TYR A 311 -3.58 -13.91 3.90
CA TYR A 311 -2.82 -12.90 3.16
C TYR A 311 -2.24 -13.52 1.89
N ASP A 312 -1.56 -14.65 1.99
CA ASP A 312 -0.87 -15.23 0.83
C ASP A 312 -0.92 -16.76 0.82
N LEU A 313 -0.67 -17.33 -0.35
CA LEU A 313 -0.70 -18.77 -0.59
C LEU A 313 0.42 -19.17 -1.55
N VAL A 314 0.85 -20.42 -1.49
CA VAL A 314 1.90 -20.94 -2.39
C VAL A 314 1.53 -22.32 -2.90
N VAL A 315 1.69 -22.50 -4.22
CA VAL A 315 1.64 -23.80 -4.87
C VAL A 315 3.06 -24.32 -5.06
N THR A 316 3.42 -25.36 -4.31
CA THR A 316 4.79 -25.91 -4.34
C THR A 316 5.10 -26.69 -5.64
N GLU A 317 6.38 -26.87 -5.99
CA GLU A 317 6.85 -27.75 -7.07
C GLU A 317 6.33 -29.19 -6.91
N SER A 318 6.07 -29.61 -5.67
CA SER A 318 5.49 -30.90 -5.32
C SER A 318 3.95 -30.97 -5.41
N ASN A 319 3.32 -29.94 -5.99
CA ASN A 319 1.89 -29.81 -6.22
C ASN A 319 1.02 -29.74 -4.96
N LYS A 320 1.58 -29.23 -3.86
CA LYS A 320 0.88 -28.98 -2.58
C LYS A 320 0.47 -27.52 -2.48
N LEU A 321 -0.62 -27.24 -1.78
CA LEU A 321 -1.08 -25.87 -1.51
C LEU A 321 -0.99 -25.57 -0.01
N TYR A 322 -0.26 -24.50 0.31
CA TYR A 322 -0.16 -23.93 1.65
C TYR A 322 -0.65 -22.49 1.66
N LEU A 323 -1.10 -22.03 2.81
CA LEU A 323 -1.48 -20.63 3.03
C LEU A 323 -1.27 -20.22 4.47
N THR A 324 -1.01 -18.93 4.66
CA THR A 324 -1.05 -18.25 5.97
C THR A 324 -2.47 -17.74 6.22
N ASP A 325 -2.93 -17.80 7.47
CA ASP A 325 -4.17 -17.17 7.90
C ASP A 325 -3.97 -16.43 9.22
N ASN A 326 -4.41 -15.17 9.27
CA ASN A 326 -4.32 -14.39 10.50
C ASN A 326 -5.42 -14.82 11.48
N GLY A 327 -5.03 -15.11 12.72
CA GLY A 327 -5.93 -15.55 13.77
C GLY A 327 -7.00 -14.50 14.12
N ALA A 328 -8.12 -14.96 14.68
CA ALA A 328 -9.16 -14.07 15.17
C ALA A 328 -8.67 -13.23 16.35
N ASN A 329 -8.94 -11.92 16.32
CA ASN A 329 -8.49 -11.00 17.38
C ASN A 329 -9.36 -11.16 18.64
N ILE A 330 -8.73 -11.23 19.81
CA ILE A 330 -9.48 -11.25 21.08
C ILE A 330 -10.23 -9.93 21.23
N ASN A 331 -11.50 -9.99 21.65
CA ASN A 331 -12.40 -8.84 21.87
C ASN A 331 -12.92 -8.10 20.62
N TRP A 332 -12.71 -8.63 19.41
CA TRP A 332 -13.09 -7.95 18.16
C TRP A 332 -14.38 -8.43 17.50
N GLY A 333 -14.95 -9.50 18.04
CA GLY A 333 -16.13 -10.15 17.49
C GLY A 333 -16.10 -11.62 17.85
N GLY A 334 -17.29 -12.19 17.97
CA GLY A 334 -17.49 -13.54 18.49
C GLY A 334 -17.91 -14.54 17.43
N MET A 335 -18.30 -15.70 17.93
CA MET A 335 -18.85 -16.81 17.16
C MET A 335 -20.32 -16.59 16.79
N PRO A 336 -20.80 -17.13 15.65
CA PRO A 336 -22.19 -16.97 15.23
C PRO A 336 -23.18 -17.57 16.23
N ALA A 337 -24.41 -17.06 16.24
CA ALA A 337 -25.46 -17.64 17.06
C ALA A 337 -25.78 -19.07 16.59
N ASN A 338 -25.76 -20.02 17.54
CA ASN A 338 -25.81 -21.48 17.30
C ASN A 338 -24.62 -22.01 16.49
N GLU A 339 -23.42 -21.47 16.74
CA GLU A 339 -22.15 -22.05 16.31
C GLU A 339 -22.10 -23.58 16.58
N GLY A 340 -21.47 -24.30 15.65
CA GLY A 340 -21.37 -25.76 15.65
C GLY A 340 -22.59 -26.51 15.07
N ASP A 341 -23.76 -25.87 14.94
CA ASP A 341 -24.97 -26.51 14.39
C ASP A 341 -25.34 -25.99 12.99
N SER A 342 -24.93 -26.73 11.97
CA SER A 342 -25.24 -26.45 10.56
C SER A 342 -26.73 -26.27 10.21
N LEU A 343 -27.66 -26.71 11.06
CA LEU A 343 -29.10 -26.54 10.79
C LEU A 343 -29.67 -25.25 11.41
N THR A 344 -28.99 -24.67 12.40
CA THR A 344 -29.53 -23.54 13.17
C THR A 344 -28.57 -22.36 13.31
N VAL A 345 -27.31 -22.50 12.85
CA VAL A 345 -26.35 -21.39 12.79
C VAL A 345 -26.93 -20.21 12.01
N SER A 346 -26.70 -19.00 12.52
CA SER A 346 -27.31 -17.78 11.99
C SER A 346 -26.41 -16.55 12.07
N ASN A 347 -26.67 -15.60 11.18
CA ASN A 347 -26.03 -14.28 11.15
C ASN A 347 -26.71 -13.27 12.10
N ALA A 348 -27.45 -13.74 13.12
CA ALA A 348 -28.06 -12.83 14.06
C ALA A 348 -26.95 -12.12 14.87
N TYR A 349 -26.97 -10.79 14.88
CA TYR A 349 -26.09 -10.00 15.74
C TYR A 349 -26.38 -10.27 17.22
N ASP A 350 -25.32 -10.50 18.00
CA ASP A 350 -25.39 -10.60 19.47
C ASP A 350 -25.03 -9.25 20.12
N PRO A 351 -26.00 -8.54 20.74
CA PRO A 351 -25.72 -7.29 21.44
C PRO A 351 -24.82 -7.42 22.68
N LEU A 352 -24.49 -8.66 23.09
CA LEU A 352 -23.57 -8.97 24.19
C LEU A 352 -22.14 -9.27 23.72
N GLU A 353 -21.79 -8.95 22.46
CA GLU A 353 -20.42 -9.00 21.93
C GLU A 353 -19.39 -8.32 22.87
N PRO A 354 -18.09 -8.72 22.84
CA PRO A 354 -17.43 -9.56 21.85
C PRO A 354 -17.33 -11.03 22.26
N GLY A 355 -18.34 -11.58 22.96
CA GLY A 355 -18.40 -12.95 23.50
C GLY A 355 -17.58 -14.01 22.75
N ALA A 356 -16.92 -14.90 23.50
CA ALA A 356 -15.86 -15.84 23.08
C ALA A 356 -14.41 -15.32 23.28
N SER A 357 -14.11 -14.75 24.44
CA SER A 357 -12.74 -14.56 24.94
C SER A 357 -12.39 -15.63 25.98
N PRO A 358 -11.12 -15.81 26.40
CA PRO A 358 -10.77 -16.77 27.46
C PRO A 358 -11.56 -16.58 28.78
N LEU A 359 -12.06 -15.35 29.01
CA LEU A 359 -12.83 -14.97 30.19
C LEU A 359 -14.32 -15.30 30.06
N ASN A 360 -14.82 -15.42 28.83
CA ASN A 360 -16.20 -15.73 28.50
C ASN A 360 -16.26 -16.75 27.34
N PRO A 361 -15.77 -17.98 27.55
CA PRO A 361 -15.83 -19.03 26.52
C PRO A 361 -17.27 -19.46 26.25
N THR A 362 -17.49 -20.09 25.10
CA THR A 362 -18.78 -20.70 24.77
C THR A 362 -19.15 -21.80 25.76
N THR A 363 -20.40 -22.29 25.70
CA THR A 363 -20.85 -23.40 26.54
C THR A 363 -20.07 -24.69 26.33
N THR A 364 -19.45 -24.86 25.17
CA THR A 364 -18.57 -25.97 24.79
C THR A 364 -17.11 -25.73 25.21
N GLY A 365 -16.75 -24.50 25.59
CA GLY A 365 -15.42 -24.13 26.07
C GLY A 365 -14.54 -23.49 25.01
N GLU A 366 -15.05 -23.24 23.80
CA GLU A 366 -14.32 -22.58 22.71
C GLU A 366 -14.26 -21.07 22.92
N PHE A 367 -13.16 -20.46 22.46
CA PHE A 367 -12.95 -19.02 22.47
C PHE A 367 -11.90 -18.64 21.42
N VAL A 368 -11.84 -17.35 21.10
CA VAL A 368 -10.84 -16.75 20.21
C VAL A 368 -9.50 -16.61 20.94
N ASP A 369 -8.42 -17.14 20.38
CA ASP A 369 -7.09 -17.19 20.98
C ASP A 369 -6.00 -16.36 20.27
N ASN A 370 -6.35 -15.68 19.16
CA ASN A 370 -5.46 -14.82 18.37
C ASN A 370 -4.12 -15.48 18.00
N GLN A 371 -4.21 -16.58 17.25
CA GLN A 371 -3.06 -17.35 16.78
C GLN A 371 -3.05 -17.42 15.27
N ASP A 372 -2.01 -16.84 14.66
CA ASP A 372 -1.74 -17.03 13.23
C ASP A 372 -1.23 -18.45 12.99
N HIS A 373 -1.55 -19.00 11.82
CA HIS A 373 -1.20 -20.39 11.54
C HIS A 373 -0.99 -20.66 10.06
N LEU A 374 -0.18 -21.69 9.81
CA LEU A 374 0.13 -22.20 8.48
C LEU A 374 -0.68 -23.47 8.23
N LEU A 375 -1.46 -23.46 7.16
CA LEU A 375 -2.39 -24.54 6.80
C LEU A 375 -1.91 -25.24 5.52
N MET A 376 -2.14 -26.54 5.44
CA MET A 376 -1.96 -27.32 4.21
C MET A 376 -3.33 -27.73 3.68
N VAL A 377 -3.81 -27.05 2.63
CA VAL A 377 -5.13 -27.32 2.04
C VAL A 377 -5.17 -28.68 1.35
N THR A 378 -4.09 -29.02 0.65
CA THR A 378 -3.92 -30.33 0.01
C THR A 378 -2.46 -30.69 -0.16
N ASN A 379 -2.18 -31.99 -0.09
CA ASN A 379 -0.87 -32.56 -0.41
C ASN A 379 -0.71 -32.93 -1.89
N ASP A 380 -1.76 -32.78 -2.70
CA ASP A 380 -1.74 -32.94 -4.17
C ASP A 380 -2.97 -32.24 -4.77
N LEU A 381 -2.74 -31.15 -5.51
CA LEU A 381 -3.79 -30.38 -6.17
C LEU A 381 -4.56 -31.18 -7.23
N GLU A 382 -3.93 -32.19 -7.86
CA GLU A 382 -4.57 -32.98 -8.92
C GLU A 382 -5.66 -33.92 -8.38
N THR A 383 -5.57 -34.31 -7.11
CA THR A 383 -6.54 -35.22 -6.46
C THR A 383 -7.47 -34.53 -5.48
N TYR A 384 -7.27 -33.24 -5.24
CA TYR A 384 -8.07 -32.46 -4.31
C TYR A 384 -9.51 -32.26 -4.80
N SER A 385 -10.46 -32.38 -3.88
CA SER A 385 -11.87 -32.07 -4.12
C SER A 385 -12.19 -30.71 -3.50
N SER A 386 -12.57 -29.73 -4.31
CA SER A 386 -12.93 -28.40 -3.82
C SER A 386 -13.98 -28.46 -2.69
N GLY A 387 -13.76 -27.68 -1.64
CA GLY A 387 -14.58 -27.63 -0.42
C GLY A 387 -14.33 -28.76 0.57
N SER A 388 -13.42 -29.72 0.30
CA SER A 388 -13.17 -30.83 1.23
C SER A 388 -12.30 -30.46 2.44
N TYR A 389 -11.55 -29.37 2.35
CA TYR A 389 -10.78 -28.82 3.46
C TYR A 389 -11.52 -27.59 4.02
N TYR A 390 -11.51 -27.40 5.33
CA TYR A 390 -12.13 -26.26 6.01
C TYR A 390 -11.11 -25.67 7.00
N GLY A 391 -10.83 -24.37 6.89
CA GLY A 391 -9.78 -23.70 7.66
C GLY A 391 -10.15 -23.39 9.12
N GLY A 392 -11.43 -23.37 9.48
CA GLY A 392 -11.89 -23.14 10.86
C GLY A 392 -12.66 -21.84 11.12
N HIS A 393 -12.68 -20.89 10.18
CA HIS A 393 -13.48 -19.65 10.31
C HIS A 393 -14.93 -19.83 9.80
N PRO A 394 -15.97 -19.62 10.62
CA PRO A 394 -17.35 -19.89 10.22
C PRO A 394 -17.85 -18.98 9.10
N THR A 395 -18.73 -19.50 8.26
CA THR A 395 -19.55 -18.71 7.33
C THR A 395 -20.98 -19.24 7.34
N PRO A 396 -21.87 -18.66 8.18
CA PRO A 396 -23.21 -19.18 8.37
C PRO A 396 -24.04 -19.29 7.07
N LEU A 397 -23.83 -18.41 6.08
CA LEU A 397 -24.53 -18.47 4.79
C LEU A 397 -24.18 -19.72 3.97
N ARG A 398 -22.94 -20.22 4.04
CA ARG A 398 -22.53 -21.45 3.35
C ARG A 398 -22.90 -22.70 4.14
N ALA A 399 -22.91 -22.61 5.47
CA ALA A 399 -23.36 -23.71 6.34
C ALA A 399 -24.87 -23.95 6.28
N ASN A 400 -25.65 -22.86 6.32
CA ASN A 400 -27.11 -22.89 6.43
C ASN A 400 -27.77 -21.88 5.47
N PRO A 401 -27.70 -22.08 4.14
CA PRO A 401 -28.18 -21.08 3.17
C PRO A 401 -29.68 -20.83 3.19
N GLY A 402 -30.50 -21.81 3.58
CA GLY A 402 -31.95 -21.77 3.42
C GLY A 402 -32.42 -22.26 2.04
N GLN A 403 -33.70 -22.08 1.74
CA GLN A 403 -34.34 -22.57 0.52
C GLN A 403 -34.64 -21.43 -0.46
N PRO A 404 -34.41 -21.60 -1.78
CA PRO A 404 -34.76 -20.58 -2.76
C PRO A 404 -36.27 -20.43 -2.90
N TYR A 405 -36.72 -19.21 -3.23
CA TYR A 405 -38.13 -18.94 -3.54
C TYR A 405 -38.64 -19.90 -4.63
N GLN A 406 -39.76 -20.56 -4.36
CA GLN A 406 -40.41 -21.43 -5.33
C GLN A 406 -41.51 -20.64 -6.04
N THR A 407 -41.40 -20.47 -7.36
CA THR A 407 -42.39 -19.76 -8.19
C THR A 407 -43.82 -20.17 -7.85
N GLY A 408 -44.65 -19.18 -7.51
CA GLY A 408 -46.05 -19.32 -7.10
C GLY A 408 -46.26 -19.47 -5.58
N SER A 409 -45.20 -19.46 -4.78
CA SER A 409 -45.31 -19.47 -3.32
C SER A 409 -45.89 -18.17 -2.78
N PRO A 410 -46.70 -18.23 -1.71
CA PRO A 410 -47.27 -17.02 -1.10
C PRO A 410 -46.19 -16.20 -0.39
N PHE A 411 -46.36 -14.88 -0.40
CA PHE A 411 -45.59 -13.94 0.42
C PHE A 411 -46.31 -13.65 1.76
N PRO A 412 -45.58 -13.42 2.87
CA PRO A 412 -44.13 -13.54 2.99
C PRO A 412 -43.66 -15.00 2.89
N PHE A 413 -42.57 -15.22 2.15
CA PHE A 413 -41.91 -16.52 2.03
C PHE A 413 -40.79 -16.63 3.07
N SER A 414 -40.76 -17.72 3.82
CA SER A 414 -39.71 -17.98 4.81
C SER A 414 -38.72 -19.01 4.25
N PRO A 415 -37.55 -18.59 3.73
CA PRO A 415 -36.54 -19.51 3.22
C PRO A 415 -35.92 -20.40 4.31
N GLY A 416 -35.99 -19.99 5.58
CA GLY A 416 -35.15 -20.55 6.65
C GLY A 416 -33.70 -20.09 6.46
N GLY A 417 -32.74 -20.86 7.00
CA GLY A 417 -31.32 -20.55 6.85
C GLY A 417 -30.79 -19.56 7.89
N ALA A 418 -29.56 -19.09 7.66
CA ALA A 418 -28.82 -18.21 8.54
C ALA A 418 -29.34 -16.76 8.59
N GLY A 419 -30.14 -16.35 7.60
CA GLY A 419 -30.62 -14.97 7.46
C GLY A 419 -29.51 -13.97 7.17
N LEU A 420 -29.86 -12.69 7.17
CA LEU A 420 -28.92 -11.58 6.94
C LEU A 420 -29.17 -10.49 7.97
N TYR A 421 -28.12 -10.04 8.64
CA TYR A 421 -28.17 -8.84 9.46
C TYR A 421 -27.63 -7.66 8.65
N THR A 422 -28.40 -6.57 8.57
CA THR A 422 -28.02 -5.32 7.90
C THR A 422 -28.06 -4.19 8.93
N LYS A 423 -27.05 -3.32 8.93
CA LYS A 423 -26.95 -2.22 9.88
C LYS A 423 -26.34 -1.00 9.20
N PHE A 424 -27.25 -0.13 8.76
CA PHE A 424 -26.97 1.16 8.17
C PHE A 424 -26.54 2.22 9.21
N VAL A 425 -25.40 2.01 9.88
CA VAL A 425 -24.85 2.99 10.81
C VAL A 425 -23.60 3.63 10.22
N GLY A 426 -23.73 4.90 9.85
CA GLY A 426 -22.58 5.77 9.67
C GLY A 426 -22.03 5.83 8.25
N ASP A 427 -22.74 5.25 7.27
CA ASP A 427 -22.33 5.07 5.87
C ASP A 427 -21.66 6.33 5.26
N ASP A 428 -22.03 7.55 5.67
CA ASP A 428 -21.15 8.73 5.50
C ASP A 428 -21.53 9.86 6.48
N LYS A 429 -20.88 9.97 7.65
CA LYS A 429 -21.12 11.07 8.64
C LYS A 429 -22.61 11.40 8.84
N ASP A 430 -23.45 10.38 9.02
CA ASP A 430 -24.93 10.47 9.04
C ASP A 430 -25.57 10.86 7.68
N PHE A 431 -25.13 10.22 6.60
CA PHE A 431 -25.64 10.37 5.23
C PHE A 431 -25.44 11.77 4.62
N THR A 432 -24.34 12.46 4.94
CA THR A 432 -24.13 13.84 4.46
C THR A 432 -23.95 13.97 2.96
N ASN A 433 -23.30 13.00 2.33
CA ASN A 433 -22.93 12.98 0.93
C ASN A 433 -23.74 11.93 0.13
N ILE A 434 -24.64 11.20 0.81
CA ILE A 434 -25.51 10.19 0.20
C ILE A 434 -26.97 10.43 0.52
N THR A 435 -27.83 9.92 -0.35
CA THR A 435 -29.28 9.95 -0.13
C THR A 435 -29.81 8.53 -0.18
N PRO A 436 -29.98 7.86 0.98
CA PRO A 436 -30.54 6.52 1.04
C PRO A 436 -31.91 6.46 0.35
N THR A 437 -32.13 5.42 -0.45
CA THR A 437 -33.41 5.21 -1.16
C THR A 437 -34.57 4.93 -0.19
N VAL A 438 -34.25 4.43 1.00
CA VAL A 438 -35.19 4.15 2.10
C VAL A 438 -34.63 4.63 3.42
N GLN A 439 -35.49 4.77 4.43
CA GLN A 439 -35.05 5.08 5.78
C GLN A 439 -34.20 3.93 6.33
N PRO A 440 -32.94 4.20 6.70
CA PRO A 440 -32.05 3.16 7.18
C PRO A 440 -32.50 2.59 8.52
N THR A 441 -32.51 1.25 8.64
CA THR A 441 -32.90 0.56 9.88
C THR A 441 -32.11 -0.72 10.08
N ASP A 442 -31.58 -0.91 11.28
CA ASP A 442 -30.98 -2.17 11.72
C ASP A 442 -32.01 -3.31 11.64
N LYS A 443 -31.66 -4.38 10.93
CA LYS A 443 -32.60 -5.48 10.68
C LYS A 443 -31.91 -6.82 10.56
N PHE A 444 -32.41 -7.79 11.34
CA PHE A 444 -32.20 -9.20 11.02
C PHE A 444 -33.33 -9.71 10.11
N ARG A 445 -32.99 -9.97 8.85
CA ARG A 445 -33.89 -10.34 7.75
C ARG A 445 -33.94 -11.86 7.62
N THR A 446 -35.14 -12.42 7.62
CA THR A 446 -35.38 -13.88 7.59
C THR A 446 -36.52 -14.30 6.66
N GLN A 447 -37.15 -13.35 5.96
CA GLN A 447 -38.30 -13.56 5.08
C GLN A 447 -38.16 -12.73 3.81
N ILE A 448 -38.65 -13.28 2.70
CA ILE A 448 -38.84 -12.56 1.44
C ILE A 448 -40.28 -12.04 1.42
N LEU A 449 -40.45 -10.72 1.37
CA LEU A 449 -41.75 -10.06 1.27
C LEU A 449 -42.18 -9.97 -0.21
N GLU A 450 -43.44 -9.61 -0.48
CA GLU A 450 -43.91 -9.41 -1.85
C GLU A 450 -43.14 -8.23 -2.49
N PRO A 451 -42.39 -8.43 -3.59
CA PRO A 451 -41.59 -7.36 -4.18
C PRO A 451 -42.41 -6.17 -4.64
N VAL A 452 -41.98 -4.98 -4.24
CA VAL A 452 -42.62 -3.70 -4.57
C VAL A 452 -41.59 -2.83 -5.28
N ALA A 453 -41.95 -2.30 -6.45
CA ALA A 453 -41.06 -1.42 -7.21
C ALA A 453 -40.84 -0.07 -6.49
N PRO A 454 -39.65 0.56 -6.61
CA PRO A 454 -39.40 1.91 -6.14
C PRO A 454 -40.48 2.91 -6.58
N GLY A 455 -40.93 3.74 -5.64
CA GLY A 455 -41.99 4.73 -5.85
C GLY A 455 -43.43 4.19 -5.83
N GLN A 456 -43.65 2.88 -5.66
CA GLN A 456 -44.98 2.31 -5.43
C GLN A 456 -45.38 2.30 -3.95
N PRO A 457 -46.68 2.37 -3.61
CA PRO A 457 -47.14 2.27 -2.22
C PRO A 457 -46.70 0.95 -1.57
N GLY A 458 -46.00 1.03 -0.44
CA GLY A 458 -45.49 -0.13 0.29
C GLY A 458 -44.01 -0.47 0.03
N PHE A 459 -43.32 0.26 -0.86
CA PHE A 459 -41.89 0.05 -1.15
C PHE A 459 -41.01 0.12 0.11
N GLU A 460 -41.21 1.15 0.94
CA GLU A 460 -40.46 1.33 2.19
C GLU A 460 -40.53 0.09 3.10
N GLU A 461 -41.74 -0.45 3.30
CA GLU A 461 -41.96 -1.63 4.14
C GLU A 461 -41.26 -2.86 3.54
N TYR A 462 -41.31 -3.02 2.22
CA TYR A 462 -40.63 -4.11 1.51
C TYR A 462 -39.11 -4.01 1.67
N ALA A 463 -38.54 -2.87 1.26
CA ALA A 463 -37.11 -2.62 1.19
C ALA A 463 -36.42 -2.67 2.58
N SER A 464 -37.04 -2.12 3.62
CA SER A 464 -36.45 -2.14 4.97
C SER A 464 -36.56 -3.49 5.70
N ASN A 465 -37.34 -4.45 5.20
CA ASN A 465 -37.62 -5.70 5.95
C ASN A 465 -37.37 -7.00 5.18
N SER A 466 -37.38 -6.99 3.85
CA SER A 466 -37.26 -8.19 3.03
C SER A 466 -35.82 -8.67 2.90
N LEU A 467 -35.61 -9.98 2.83
CA LEU A 467 -34.45 -10.55 2.13
C LEU A 467 -34.56 -10.25 0.62
N PRO A 468 -33.43 -10.24 -0.12
CA PRO A 468 -33.41 -10.22 -1.58
C PRO A 468 -34.33 -11.27 -2.21
N ALA A 469 -34.99 -10.93 -3.32
CA ALA A 469 -36.02 -11.81 -3.89
C ALA A 469 -35.46 -13.10 -4.51
N ASN A 470 -34.18 -13.09 -4.90
CA ASN A 470 -33.43 -14.24 -5.40
C ASN A 470 -32.66 -15.01 -4.30
N TRP A 471 -32.87 -14.71 -3.02
CA TRP A 471 -32.25 -15.41 -1.89
C TRP A 471 -32.46 -16.95 -1.96
N PRO A 472 -31.46 -17.78 -1.59
CA PRO A 472 -30.16 -17.43 -0.97
C PRO A 472 -28.98 -17.24 -1.93
N PRO A 473 -27.90 -16.56 -1.47
CA PRO A 473 -26.69 -16.32 -2.28
C PRO A 473 -25.81 -17.58 -2.48
N VAL A 474 -26.15 -18.69 -1.83
CA VAL A 474 -25.46 -19.97 -1.94
C VAL A 474 -26.48 -21.06 -2.27
N PRO A 475 -26.34 -21.78 -3.40
CA PRO A 475 -27.23 -22.88 -3.73
C PRO A 475 -27.16 -23.98 -2.67
N TYR A 476 -28.33 -24.46 -2.23
CA TYR A 476 -28.41 -25.49 -1.18
C TYR A 476 -27.62 -26.77 -1.49
N SER A 477 -27.42 -27.11 -2.78
CA SER A 477 -26.65 -28.29 -3.20
C SER A 477 -25.14 -28.19 -2.95
N VAL A 478 -24.62 -26.99 -2.71
CA VAL A 478 -23.20 -26.74 -2.37
C VAL A 478 -23.04 -26.24 -0.93
N ALA A 479 -24.09 -26.34 -0.10
CA ALA A 479 -24.01 -26.02 1.31
C ALA A 479 -22.97 -26.92 2.01
N ASN A 480 -22.19 -26.33 2.90
CA ASN A 480 -21.12 -27.03 3.61
C ASN A 480 -21.27 -26.86 5.12
N GLY A 481 -21.89 -27.85 5.77
CA GLY A 481 -22.27 -27.76 7.18
C GLY A 481 -21.11 -27.62 8.17
N VAL A 482 -19.86 -27.95 7.78
CA VAL A 482 -18.70 -27.74 8.66
C VAL A 482 -18.39 -26.26 8.87
N GLU A 483 -18.85 -25.39 7.97
CA GLU A 483 -18.66 -23.93 8.09
C GLU A 483 -19.54 -23.28 9.17
N ALA A 484 -20.28 -24.07 9.95
CA ALA A 484 -20.97 -23.62 11.14
C ALA A 484 -20.04 -23.56 12.37
N ASP A 485 -18.89 -24.22 12.31
CA ASP A 485 -18.01 -24.53 13.43
C ASP A 485 -16.80 -23.58 13.47
N PHE A 486 -16.56 -22.91 14.60
CA PHE A 486 -15.34 -22.11 14.79
C PHE A 486 -14.24 -23.00 15.36
N ILE A 487 -13.10 -23.06 14.67
CA ILE A 487 -11.98 -23.89 15.09
C ILE A 487 -10.77 -23.02 15.40
N SER A 488 -10.48 -22.85 16.68
CA SER A 488 -9.23 -22.21 17.14
C SER A 488 -8.02 -23.09 16.82
N PRO A 489 -6.87 -22.50 16.41
CA PRO A 489 -5.67 -23.26 16.08
C PRO A 489 -5.07 -24.04 17.25
N THR A 490 -5.19 -23.55 18.48
CA THR A 490 -4.53 -24.15 19.66
C THR A 490 -5.48 -24.85 20.62
N LEU A 491 -6.79 -24.54 20.54
CA LEU A 491 -7.78 -25.11 21.44
C LEU A 491 -8.39 -26.39 20.86
N PRO A 492 -8.77 -27.36 21.70
CA PRO A 492 -9.49 -28.54 21.22
C PRO A 492 -10.84 -28.16 20.61
N ASN A 493 -11.09 -28.56 19.36
CA ASN A 493 -12.43 -28.49 18.75
C ASN A 493 -13.38 -29.51 19.40
N SER A 494 -14.50 -29.05 19.93
CA SER A 494 -15.52 -29.90 20.56
C SER A 494 -16.62 -30.37 19.60
N ASN A 495 -16.81 -29.66 18.49
CA ASN A 495 -17.85 -29.87 17.49
C ASN A 495 -17.40 -30.78 16.33
N GLY A 496 -16.08 -30.96 16.15
CA GLY A 496 -15.55 -31.66 14.99
C GLY A 496 -14.07 -32.04 15.06
N PRO A 497 -13.48 -32.47 13.93
CA PRO A 497 -12.04 -32.65 13.82
C PRO A 497 -11.32 -31.29 13.78
N GLN A 498 -10.06 -31.28 14.23
CA GLN A 498 -9.15 -30.16 13.99
C GLN A 498 -8.74 -30.15 12.50
N PRO A 499 -8.61 -28.99 11.85
CA PRO A 499 -7.96 -28.91 10.54
C PRO A 499 -6.50 -29.35 10.61
N ASP A 500 -5.96 -29.82 9.48
CA ASP A 500 -4.54 -30.16 9.38
C ASP A 500 -3.71 -28.87 9.36
N ILE A 501 -3.37 -28.39 10.56
CA ILE A 501 -2.48 -27.25 10.79
C ILE A 501 -1.03 -27.76 10.73
N VAL A 502 -0.21 -27.12 9.91
CA VAL A 502 1.22 -27.43 9.80
C VAL A 502 1.92 -26.96 11.08
N THR A 503 1.74 -25.69 11.42
CA THR A 503 2.22 -25.08 12.66
C THR A 503 1.44 -23.80 12.96
N VAL A 504 1.39 -23.42 14.23
CA VAL A 504 1.11 -22.04 14.63
C VAL A 504 2.36 -21.22 14.32
N VAL A 505 2.17 -20.05 13.71
CA VAL A 505 3.25 -19.11 13.38
C VAL A 505 3.11 -17.86 14.25
N PRO A 506 4.18 -17.12 14.52
CA PRO A 506 4.07 -15.83 15.21
C PRO A 506 3.08 -14.89 14.52
N ASN A 507 2.30 -14.14 15.30
CA ASN A 507 1.28 -13.24 14.76
C ASN A 507 1.85 -12.20 13.80
N ASN A 508 1.01 -11.79 12.85
CA ASN A 508 1.35 -10.96 11.69
C ASN A 508 2.30 -11.64 10.70
N SER A 509 2.16 -12.97 10.54
CA SER A 509 2.85 -13.76 9.51
C SER A 509 1.99 -13.82 8.24
N ASN A 510 2.50 -13.26 7.14
CA ASN A 510 1.72 -12.92 5.95
C ASN A 510 2.29 -13.58 4.69
N GLY A 511 3.30 -12.97 4.05
CA GLY A 511 3.85 -13.44 2.76
C GLY A 511 4.42 -14.84 2.85
N ILE A 512 4.31 -15.63 1.77
CA ILE A 512 4.80 -17.02 1.76
C ILE A 512 5.40 -17.41 0.41
N ALA A 513 6.53 -18.11 0.43
CA ALA A 513 7.14 -18.68 -0.78
C ALA A 513 7.81 -20.03 -0.49
N GLU A 514 7.92 -20.90 -1.50
CA GLU A 514 8.73 -22.13 -1.43
C GLU A 514 10.17 -21.83 -1.85
N TYR A 515 11.16 -22.34 -1.12
CA TYR A 515 12.56 -22.33 -1.55
C TYR A 515 12.86 -23.49 -2.50
N THR A 516 13.10 -23.20 -3.79
CA THR A 516 13.18 -24.24 -4.84
C THR A 516 14.61 -24.60 -5.28
N ALA A 517 15.64 -23.86 -4.84
CA ALA A 517 17.01 -24.09 -5.26
C ALA A 517 17.71 -25.24 -4.50
N SER A 518 18.76 -25.79 -5.10
CA SER A 518 19.54 -26.92 -4.59
C SER A 518 20.81 -26.49 -3.85
N ASN A 519 20.96 -25.20 -3.51
CA ASN A 519 22.03 -24.69 -2.64
C ASN A 519 22.06 -25.46 -1.30
N PHE A 520 23.22 -25.42 -0.62
CA PHE A 520 23.43 -26.14 0.65
C PHE A 520 23.16 -27.65 0.55
N GLU A 521 23.54 -28.27 -0.57
CA GLU A 521 23.24 -29.67 -0.90
C GLU A 521 21.73 -30.02 -0.87
N GLY A 522 20.86 -29.01 -1.07
CA GLY A 522 19.41 -29.14 -1.01
C GLY A 522 18.84 -29.21 0.41
N ALA A 523 19.60 -28.79 1.43
CA ALA A 523 19.20 -28.89 2.84
C ALA A 523 17.84 -28.22 3.15
N ILE A 524 17.52 -27.12 2.45
CA ILE A 524 16.29 -26.34 2.61
C ILE A 524 15.39 -26.35 1.36
N LYS A 525 15.68 -27.20 0.38
CA LYS A 525 14.86 -27.29 -0.84
C LYS A 525 13.48 -27.86 -0.49
N GLY A 526 12.43 -27.15 -0.92
CA GLY A 526 11.04 -27.46 -0.60
C GLY A 526 10.59 -27.01 0.79
N SER A 527 11.43 -26.28 1.53
CA SER A 527 11.02 -25.56 2.74
C SER A 527 10.24 -24.30 2.36
N LEU A 528 9.38 -23.85 3.27
CA LEU A 528 8.61 -22.62 3.10
C LEU A 528 9.28 -21.48 3.85
N ILE A 529 9.27 -20.30 3.24
CA ILE A 529 9.70 -19.04 3.83
C ILE A 529 8.45 -18.22 4.08
N VAL A 530 8.26 -17.79 5.32
CA VAL A 530 7.08 -17.01 5.73
C VAL A 530 7.54 -15.66 6.28
N GLY A 531 7.00 -14.56 5.73
CA GLY A 531 7.31 -13.20 6.14
C GLY A 531 6.43 -12.72 7.27
N LYS A 532 7.00 -11.90 8.15
CA LYS A 532 6.32 -11.28 9.28
C LYS A 532 6.58 -9.77 9.30
N ASN A 533 5.67 -9.03 9.94
CA ASN A 533 5.95 -7.67 10.42
C ASN A 533 7.29 -7.55 11.17
N GLY A 534 7.95 -6.40 11.03
CA GLY A 534 9.28 -6.10 11.61
C GLY A 534 10.44 -6.62 10.78
N GLY A 535 10.21 -7.02 9.53
CA GLY A 535 11.25 -7.46 8.61
C GLY A 535 11.69 -8.89 8.87
N ILE A 536 10.85 -9.73 9.48
CA ILE A 536 11.29 -11.04 9.94
C ILE A 536 10.88 -12.12 8.95
N LEU A 537 11.78 -13.08 8.68
CA LEU A 537 11.48 -14.28 7.90
C LEU A 537 11.58 -15.55 8.77
N HIS A 538 10.61 -16.44 8.62
CA HIS A 538 10.58 -17.77 9.23
C HIS A 538 10.93 -18.83 8.20
N LEU A 539 11.67 -19.87 8.60
CA LEU A 539 11.99 -21.01 7.76
C LEU A 539 11.26 -22.26 8.28
N ILE A 540 10.36 -22.80 7.47
CA ILE A 540 9.53 -23.96 7.83
C ILE A 540 9.97 -25.16 6.99
N HIS A 541 10.62 -26.12 7.64
CA HIS A 541 11.02 -27.37 7.01
C HIS A 541 9.85 -28.34 6.97
N LEU A 542 9.64 -28.96 5.81
CA LEU A 542 8.55 -29.90 5.58
C LEU A 542 9.08 -31.33 5.44
N ASN A 543 8.25 -32.30 5.83
CA ASN A 543 8.44 -33.70 5.47
C ASN A 543 7.97 -33.95 4.03
N GLU A 544 8.34 -35.10 3.45
CA GLU A 544 7.88 -35.50 2.10
C GLU A 544 6.34 -35.49 1.95
N ASN A 545 5.61 -35.86 3.00
CA ASN A 545 4.13 -35.84 3.02
C ASN A 545 3.53 -34.44 3.20
N GLY A 546 4.36 -33.40 3.40
CA GLY A 546 3.95 -32.02 3.57
C GLY A 546 3.67 -31.56 5.00
N THR A 547 3.79 -32.44 6.01
CA THR A 547 3.64 -32.05 7.42
C THR A 547 4.91 -31.42 7.97
N LEU A 548 4.80 -30.64 9.05
CA LEU A 548 5.94 -29.99 9.72
C LEU A 548 7.04 -31.00 10.09
N LYS A 549 8.28 -30.72 9.66
CA LYS A 549 9.48 -31.41 10.11
C LYS A 549 10.15 -30.62 11.24
N GLU A 550 10.36 -29.32 11.01
CA GLU A 550 11.02 -28.38 11.91
C GLU A 550 10.63 -26.95 11.51
N ALA A 551 10.55 -26.04 12.47
CA ALA A 551 10.32 -24.62 12.22
C ALA A 551 11.40 -23.80 12.92
N GLU A 552 12.04 -22.92 12.17
CA GLU A 552 12.97 -21.91 12.65
C GLU A 552 12.25 -20.55 12.54
N PHE A 553 11.63 -20.12 13.63
CA PHE A 553 11.02 -18.80 13.71
C PHE A 553 12.10 -17.73 13.89
N ASN A 554 11.83 -16.54 13.38
CA ASN A 554 12.76 -15.42 13.34
C ASN A 554 14.15 -15.80 12.79
N LYS A 555 14.18 -16.59 11.71
CA LYS A 555 15.41 -17.14 11.16
C LYS A 555 16.29 -16.07 10.52
N TRP A 556 15.67 -15.14 9.81
CA TRP A 556 16.37 -14.02 9.18
C TRP A 556 15.65 -12.71 9.50
N ASN A 557 16.43 -11.64 9.65
CA ASN A 557 15.93 -10.29 9.96
C ASN A 557 16.38 -9.30 8.89
N LEU A 558 15.42 -8.57 8.33
CA LEU A 558 15.60 -7.62 7.24
C LEU A 558 15.91 -6.19 7.74
N ASN A 559 16.11 -6.05 9.07
CA ASN A 559 16.31 -4.79 9.80
C ASN A 559 15.14 -3.82 9.55
N GLY A 560 13.94 -4.21 9.99
CA GLY A 560 12.73 -3.37 9.92
C GLY A 560 11.81 -3.64 8.72
N GLY A 561 10.72 -2.88 8.64
CA GLY A 561 9.70 -2.97 7.59
C GLY A 561 8.73 -4.15 7.77
N ASN A 562 7.75 -4.34 6.87
CA ASN A 562 6.87 -5.53 6.90
C ASN A 562 7.16 -6.41 5.68
N ALA A 563 7.64 -7.63 5.89
CA ALA A 563 7.94 -8.57 4.80
C ALA A 563 6.65 -9.17 4.23
N LEU A 564 6.03 -8.48 3.28
CA LEU A 564 4.73 -8.85 2.72
C LEU A 564 4.85 -9.64 1.42
N GLY A 565 5.68 -9.17 0.49
CA GLY A 565 5.94 -9.89 -0.75
C GLY A 565 7.20 -10.72 -0.61
N ILE A 566 7.17 -12.00 -0.96
CA ILE A 566 8.34 -12.88 -0.97
C ILE A 566 8.36 -13.71 -2.25
N THR A 567 9.51 -13.79 -2.90
CA THR A 567 9.76 -14.74 -3.98
C THR A 567 11.12 -15.41 -3.80
N THR A 568 11.26 -16.65 -4.29
CA THR A 568 12.54 -17.35 -4.33
C THR A 568 12.92 -17.75 -5.75
N ASN A 569 14.21 -17.86 -5.99
CA ASN A 569 14.76 -18.15 -7.30
C ASN A 569 15.35 -19.56 -7.36
N GLY A 570 14.80 -20.42 -8.23
CA GLY A 570 15.28 -21.79 -8.42
C GLY A 570 16.62 -21.89 -9.18
N ASP A 571 17.13 -23.13 -9.31
CA ASP A 571 18.47 -23.46 -9.86
C ASP A 571 18.75 -22.93 -11.28
N VAL A 572 17.70 -22.71 -12.08
CA VAL A 572 17.80 -22.33 -13.50
C VAL A 572 17.40 -20.87 -13.78
N SER A 573 17.12 -20.10 -12.74
CA SER A 573 16.77 -18.68 -12.86
C SER A 573 18.00 -17.77 -12.96
N SER A 574 17.80 -16.47 -13.19
CA SER A 574 18.89 -15.48 -13.35
C SER A 574 19.68 -15.24 -12.06
N PHE A 575 19.06 -15.49 -10.89
CA PHE A 575 19.67 -15.33 -9.57
C PHE A 575 19.49 -16.59 -8.70
N PRO A 576 20.10 -17.74 -9.07
CA PRO A 576 19.82 -19.02 -8.41
C PRO A 576 20.02 -19.00 -6.90
N GLY A 577 19.02 -19.52 -6.19
CA GLY A 577 19.02 -19.67 -4.74
C GLY A 577 18.77 -18.41 -3.93
N THR A 578 18.54 -17.26 -4.58
CA THR A 578 18.23 -16.01 -3.87
C THR A 578 16.79 -15.98 -3.35
N ILE A 579 16.58 -15.25 -2.26
CA ILE A 579 15.26 -14.91 -1.70
C ILE A 579 15.13 -13.40 -1.80
N TRP A 580 13.98 -12.93 -2.28
CA TRP A 580 13.68 -11.52 -2.44
C TRP A 580 12.43 -11.18 -1.63
N ALA A 581 12.50 -10.12 -0.85
CA ALA A 581 11.39 -9.65 -0.02
C ALA A 581 11.13 -8.17 -0.27
N ALA A 582 9.91 -7.82 -0.70
CA ALA A 582 9.46 -6.44 -0.70
C ALA A 582 8.94 -6.12 0.69
N THR A 583 9.54 -5.11 1.31
CA THR A 583 9.15 -4.64 2.62
C THR A 583 8.26 -3.40 2.51
N PHE A 584 7.28 -3.30 3.41
CA PHE A 584 6.27 -2.22 3.39
C PHE A 584 6.81 -0.84 3.82
N ASP A 585 8.12 -0.66 3.80
CA ASP A 585 8.89 0.55 4.08
C ASP A 585 9.78 0.90 2.87
N ASN A 586 9.31 0.61 1.66
CA ASN A 586 9.89 1.02 0.37
C ASN A 586 11.18 0.28 -0.06
N ARG A 587 11.61 -0.76 0.65
CA ARG A 587 12.82 -1.53 0.30
C ARG A 587 12.51 -2.87 -0.38
N ILE A 588 13.47 -3.36 -1.17
CA ILE A 588 13.50 -4.75 -1.63
C ILE A 588 14.78 -5.38 -1.10
N MET A 589 14.64 -6.33 -0.19
CA MET A 589 15.76 -7.02 0.45
C MET A 589 16.05 -8.32 -0.28
N VAL A 590 17.33 -8.60 -0.50
CA VAL A 590 17.83 -9.77 -1.22
C VAL A 590 18.74 -10.58 -0.30
N LEU A 591 18.38 -11.84 -0.08
CA LEU A 591 19.22 -12.82 0.60
C LEU A 591 19.89 -13.69 -0.46
N THR A 592 21.21 -13.60 -0.55
CA THR A 592 22.04 -14.37 -1.47
C THR A 592 22.72 -15.53 -0.75
N PRO A 593 22.65 -16.77 -1.26
CA PRO A 593 23.36 -17.89 -0.65
C PRO A 593 24.85 -17.58 -0.47
N ALA A 594 25.36 -17.71 0.75
CA ALA A 594 26.78 -17.55 1.04
C ALA A 594 27.54 -18.87 0.76
N ASP A 595 28.79 -18.75 0.30
CA ASP A 595 29.71 -19.90 0.24
C ASP A 595 30.11 -20.33 1.67
N ASP A 596 30.56 -21.59 1.87
CA ASP A 596 30.92 -22.16 3.20
C ASP A 596 31.66 -21.17 4.12
N ILE A 597 30.92 -20.52 5.03
CA ILE A 597 31.46 -19.69 6.09
C ILE A 597 31.98 -20.63 7.19
N PHE A 598 33.22 -20.40 7.63
CA PHE A 598 33.83 -21.17 8.72
C PHE A 598 33.77 -20.39 10.03
N CYS A 599 32.81 -20.75 10.87
CA CYS A 599 32.64 -20.14 12.19
C CYS A 599 33.28 -21.02 13.26
N ILE A 600 34.10 -20.41 14.10
CA ILE A 600 34.67 -21.08 15.27
C ILE A 600 33.58 -21.14 16.35
N ALA A 601 33.43 -22.29 17.01
CA ALA A 601 32.44 -22.44 18.09
C ALA A 601 32.80 -21.54 19.27
N VAL A 602 31.80 -20.93 19.93
CA VAL A 602 31.97 -20.02 21.07
C VAL A 602 32.79 -20.64 22.22
N ASP A 603 32.76 -21.97 22.39
CA ASP A 603 33.51 -22.69 23.42
C ASP A 603 34.94 -23.06 23.02
N ASP A 604 35.35 -22.77 21.78
CA ASP A 604 36.69 -23.02 21.28
C ASP A 604 37.66 -21.87 21.68
N PRO A 605 38.87 -22.17 22.18
CA PRO A 605 39.87 -21.16 22.52
C PRO A 605 40.31 -20.24 21.37
N GLU A 606 40.04 -20.61 20.11
CA GLU A 606 40.34 -19.81 18.92
C GLU A 606 39.19 -18.86 18.53
N PHE A 607 38.06 -18.87 19.23
CA PHE A 607 36.96 -17.92 19.02
C PHE A 607 37.42 -16.49 19.28
N ASP A 608 37.18 -15.61 18.31
CA ASP A 608 37.51 -14.19 18.39
C ASP A 608 36.21 -13.37 18.48
N PRO A 609 35.88 -12.83 19.67
CA PRO A 609 34.65 -12.05 19.86
C PRO A 609 34.62 -10.74 19.06
N LEU A 610 35.77 -10.21 18.64
CA LEU A 610 35.85 -8.96 17.88
C LEU A 610 35.98 -9.18 16.37
N ALA A 611 36.04 -10.44 15.94
CA ALA A 611 35.95 -10.76 14.52
C ALA A 611 34.49 -10.72 14.06
N ASP A 612 34.31 -10.67 12.76
CA ASP A 612 33.06 -10.81 12.04
C ASP A 612 33.26 -12.02 11.12
N TYR A 613 32.62 -13.15 11.44
CA TYR A 613 32.88 -14.42 10.74
C TYR A 613 32.06 -14.58 9.46
N ASP A 614 30.83 -14.06 9.43
CA ASP A 614 29.93 -14.13 8.27
C ASP A 614 29.97 -12.89 7.36
N HIS A 615 30.74 -11.87 7.75
CA HIS A 615 31.01 -10.63 7.03
C HIS A 615 29.76 -9.76 6.82
N ASP A 616 28.87 -9.74 7.81
CA ASP A 616 27.65 -8.93 7.77
C ASP A 616 27.84 -7.51 8.32
N GLY A 617 28.98 -7.24 8.96
CA GLY A 617 29.35 -5.94 9.52
C GLY A 617 29.35 -5.91 11.04
N TYR A 618 28.65 -6.83 11.71
CA TYR A 618 28.57 -6.91 13.16
C TYR A 618 29.67 -7.82 13.72
N THR A 619 30.09 -7.55 14.96
CA THR A 619 31.08 -8.42 15.61
C THR A 619 30.39 -9.65 16.19
N ASN A 620 31.09 -10.79 16.21
CA ASN A 620 30.57 -12.02 16.82
C ASN A 620 30.09 -11.81 18.27
N GLN A 621 30.72 -10.89 19.02
CA GLN A 621 30.28 -10.55 20.38
C GLN A 621 28.95 -9.81 20.38
N ASP A 622 28.79 -8.85 19.48
CA ASP A 622 27.57 -8.07 19.34
C ASP A 622 26.37 -8.97 19.01
N GLU A 623 26.58 -9.90 18.08
CA GLU A 623 25.59 -10.91 17.73
C GLU A 623 25.26 -11.88 18.87
N LEU A 624 26.27 -12.32 19.64
CA LEU A 624 26.04 -13.16 20.81
C LEU A 624 25.25 -12.44 21.91
N ASP A 625 25.47 -11.13 22.07
CA ASP A 625 24.74 -10.32 23.04
C ASP A 625 23.27 -10.16 22.63
N ASN A 626 23.00 -10.03 21.33
CA ASN A 626 21.64 -9.94 20.75
C ASN A 626 20.97 -11.30 20.53
N GLY A 627 21.72 -12.41 20.65
CA GLY A 627 21.22 -13.76 20.40
C GLY A 627 21.01 -14.09 18.91
N THR A 628 21.66 -13.35 18.01
CA THR A 628 21.67 -13.61 16.57
C THR A 628 22.74 -14.65 16.19
N ASP A 629 22.59 -15.26 15.01
CA ASP A 629 23.48 -16.33 14.53
C ASP A 629 24.73 -15.75 13.84
N TYR A 630 25.83 -15.65 14.60
CA TYR A 630 27.17 -15.18 14.18
C TYR A 630 27.86 -15.93 13.04
N CYS A 631 27.11 -16.80 12.38
CA CYS A 631 27.55 -17.61 11.26
C CYS A 631 26.65 -17.45 10.03
N SER A 632 25.73 -16.48 10.07
CA SER A 632 24.73 -16.25 9.06
C SER A 632 24.44 -14.75 8.92
N GLY A 633 25.04 -14.10 7.92
CA GLY A 633 24.82 -12.67 7.66
C GLY A 633 23.43 -12.25 7.18
N GLY A 634 22.46 -13.17 7.17
CA GLY A 634 21.03 -12.88 7.09
C GLY A 634 20.35 -12.80 8.47
N SER A 635 21.11 -13.02 9.54
CA SER A 635 20.70 -12.96 10.94
C SER A 635 21.54 -11.90 11.65
N ALA A 636 21.26 -10.64 11.35
CA ALA A 636 21.93 -9.51 11.98
C ALA A 636 21.17 -9.02 13.23
N PRO A 637 21.86 -8.41 14.21
CA PRO A 637 21.23 -7.63 15.27
C PRO A 637 20.33 -6.51 14.72
N ASN A 638 19.37 -6.06 15.52
CA ASN A 638 18.66 -4.83 15.21
C ASN A 638 19.61 -3.65 15.40
N ASP A 639 19.55 -2.71 14.46
CA ASP A 639 20.42 -1.54 14.37
C ASP A 639 19.58 -0.42 13.73
N TYR A 640 19.23 0.60 14.52
CA TYR A 640 18.28 1.64 14.16
C TYR A 640 18.91 2.68 13.23
N ASP A 641 20.09 3.21 13.57
CA ASP A 641 20.80 4.21 12.75
C ASP A 641 21.72 3.60 11.67
N LYS A 642 21.94 2.28 11.73
CA LYS A 642 22.71 1.46 10.77
C LYS A 642 24.20 1.77 10.77
N ASP A 643 24.77 2.15 11.90
CA ASP A 643 26.20 2.39 12.03
C ASP A 643 27.05 1.09 12.17
N LEU A 644 26.38 -0.07 12.18
CA LEU A 644 26.91 -1.43 12.36
C LEU A 644 27.28 -1.77 13.82
N ILE A 645 26.64 -1.10 14.77
CA ILE A 645 26.60 -1.44 16.18
C ILE A 645 25.14 -1.69 16.53
N SER A 646 24.83 -2.82 17.16
CA SER A 646 23.43 -3.11 17.48
C SER A 646 22.84 -2.13 18.49
N ASN A 647 21.51 -1.98 18.49
CA ASN A 647 20.79 -1.20 19.50
C ASN A 647 21.12 -1.61 20.94
N LEU A 648 21.56 -2.85 21.17
CA LEU A 648 21.92 -3.32 22.51
C LEU A 648 23.27 -2.78 22.97
N ASN A 649 24.20 -2.60 22.03
CA ASN A 649 25.60 -2.25 22.28
C ASN A 649 25.97 -0.83 21.83
N ASP A 650 25.05 -0.14 21.17
CA ASP A 650 25.12 1.28 20.87
C ASP A 650 24.68 2.12 22.09
N GLU A 651 25.24 3.34 22.18
CA GLU A 651 24.88 4.33 23.19
C GLU A 651 24.14 5.55 22.56
N ASP A 652 23.92 5.59 21.24
CA ASP A 652 23.35 6.69 20.45
C ASP A 652 22.47 6.15 19.30
N ASP A 653 21.42 5.40 19.65
CA ASP A 653 20.64 4.55 18.74
C ASP A 653 20.00 5.28 17.53
N ASP A 654 19.72 6.58 17.64
CA ASP A 654 19.15 7.39 16.56
C ASP A 654 20.18 8.23 15.77
N GLY A 655 21.46 8.14 16.15
CA GLY A 655 22.59 8.76 15.49
C GLY A 655 22.58 10.30 15.51
N ASP A 656 21.80 10.93 16.40
CA ASP A 656 21.68 12.39 16.46
C ASP A 656 22.86 13.07 17.21
N GLY A 657 23.70 12.27 17.87
CA GLY A 657 24.87 12.68 18.62
C GLY A 657 24.59 12.94 20.10
N ILE A 658 23.39 12.63 20.59
CA ILE A 658 22.96 12.69 21.98
C ILE A 658 22.78 11.27 22.51
N LEU A 659 23.71 10.84 23.37
CA LEU A 659 23.64 9.52 23.99
C LEU A 659 22.25 9.23 24.59
N ASP A 660 21.73 8.01 24.43
CA ASP A 660 20.40 7.55 24.89
C ASP A 660 20.12 7.91 26.35
N SER A 661 21.17 7.85 27.17
CA SER A 661 21.14 8.19 28.59
C SER A 661 20.79 9.65 28.90
N LEU A 662 20.98 10.54 27.94
CA LEU A 662 20.71 11.97 27.99
C LEU A 662 19.62 12.39 27.01
N ASP A 663 19.27 11.52 26.09
CA ASP A 663 18.22 11.77 25.13
C ASP A 663 16.86 11.32 25.65
N ALA A 664 15.82 12.02 25.22
CA ALA A 664 14.43 11.73 25.50
C ALA A 664 13.75 10.97 24.34
N PHE A 665 14.38 10.93 23.18
CA PHE A 665 13.83 10.43 21.93
C PHE A 665 14.80 9.41 21.29
N GLN A 666 15.22 8.42 22.07
CA GLN A 666 16.35 7.53 21.79
C GLN A 666 16.27 6.76 20.47
N VAL A 667 15.09 6.72 19.85
CA VAL A 667 14.82 6.03 18.59
C VAL A 667 14.03 6.95 17.66
N GLY A 668 14.48 8.19 17.49
CA GLY A 668 14.01 9.08 16.43
C GLY A 668 13.77 10.52 16.88
N TYR A 669 13.38 11.37 15.94
CA TYR A 669 13.40 12.81 16.14
C TYR A 669 12.01 13.45 16.41
N PRO A 670 11.97 14.64 17.03
CA PRO A 670 10.73 15.37 17.25
C PRO A 670 10.11 15.88 15.94
N ILE A 671 8.78 15.86 15.88
CA ILE A 671 8.01 16.20 14.68
C ILE A 671 7.27 17.54 14.78
N ASN A 672 7.02 18.15 13.63
CA ASN A 672 6.23 19.38 13.53
C ASN A 672 4.73 19.08 13.56
N LEU A 673 3.92 20.06 13.97
CA LEU A 673 2.46 19.93 13.98
C LEU A 673 1.85 20.07 12.57
N PRO A 674 0.68 19.42 12.32
CA PRO A 674 -0.07 18.58 13.24
C PRO A 674 0.54 17.18 13.34
N LEU A 675 0.35 16.57 14.50
CA LEU A 675 0.58 15.16 14.69
C LEU A 675 -0.76 14.44 14.77
N GLU A 676 -0.92 13.39 13.96
CA GLU A 676 -1.94 12.36 14.14
C GLU A 676 -1.30 10.98 14.06
N ASN A 677 -0.88 10.45 15.20
CA ASN A 677 -0.30 9.13 15.29
C ASN A 677 -1.39 8.14 15.73
N GLN A 678 -1.85 7.29 14.81
CA GLN A 678 -2.85 6.24 15.07
C GLN A 678 -2.19 4.92 15.56
N LEU A 679 -0.90 4.95 15.90
CA LEU A 679 -0.14 3.83 16.46
C LEU A 679 -0.14 2.58 15.58
N PHE A 680 -0.04 2.78 14.26
CA PHE A 680 0.23 1.71 13.30
C PHE A 680 1.74 1.43 13.24
N THR A 681 2.15 0.17 13.03
CA THR A 681 3.55 -0.31 12.96
C THR A 681 4.15 -0.23 11.55
N ASN A 682 3.81 0.82 10.82
CA ASN A 682 4.24 1.00 9.43
C ASN A 682 4.60 2.45 9.13
N GLN A 683 4.84 3.24 10.16
CA GLN A 683 5.32 4.60 9.98
C GLN A 683 6.78 4.52 9.60
N SER A 684 7.11 5.24 8.54
CA SER A 684 8.47 5.42 8.07
C SER A 684 8.84 6.89 8.04
N ASP A 685 10.13 7.13 8.17
CA ASP A 685 10.76 8.42 8.26
C ASP A 685 10.99 8.99 6.83
N ALA A 686 11.59 10.18 6.72
CA ALA A 686 11.84 10.80 5.42
C ALA A 686 12.82 10.03 4.52
N SER A 687 13.62 9.13 5.10
CA SER A 687 14.57 8.25 4.40
C SER A 687 13.95 6.90 4.04
N GLY A 688 12.69 6.67 4.42
CA GLY A 688 11.98 5.41 4.23
C GLY A 688 12.24 4.39 5.34
N ASP A 689 13.00 4.74 6.38
CA ASP A 689 13.35 3.84 7.48
C ASP A 689 12.26 3.81 8.55
N GLU A 690 12.26 2.79 9.40
CA GLU A 690 11.28 2.64 10.48
C GLU A 690 11.28 3.88 11.40
N PHE A 691 10.13 4.51 11.61
CA PHE A 691 10.03 5.72 12.42
C PHE A 691 9.53 5.43 13.84
N GLY A 692 10.39 5.63 14.84
CA GLY A 692 10.09 5.29 16.22
C GLY A 692 10.08 3.77 16.47
N TYR A 693 9.84 3.38 17.71
CA TYR A 693 9.82 1.98 18.13
C TYR A 693 8.83 1.13 17.29
N LEU A 694 9.34 0.14 16.54
CA LEU A 694 8.55 -0.78 15.70
C LEU A 694 7.67 -0.06 14.65
N GLY A 695 8.09 1.14 14.24
CA GLY A 695 7.35 1.96 13.29
C GLY A 695 6.05 2.53 13.86
N LEU A 696 5.90 2.57 15.19
CA LEU A 696 4.73 3.13 15.88
C LEU A 696 4.75 4.67 15.96
N GLY A 697 5.83 5.33 15.53
CA GLY A 697 6.03 6.77 15.72
C GLY A 697 6.23 7.19 17.19
N LEU A 698 6.51 6.23 18.07
CA LEU A 698 6.91 6.47 19.47
C LEU A 698 8.44 6.57 19.50
N THR A 699 8.97 7.79 19.57
CA THR A 699 10.40 8.05 19.37
C THR A 699 11.24 7.83 20.62
N GLY A 700 10.65 7.51 21.78
CA GLY A 700 11.45 7.18 22.96
C GLY A 700 10.65 6.70 24.15
N LEU A 701 11.35 6.52 25.27
CA LEU A 701 10.80 6.21 26.59
C LEU A 701 11.19 7.28 27.61
N MET A 702 10.35 7.47 28.62
CA MET A 702 10.61 8.40 29.73
C MET A 702 11.94 8.05 30.41
N ASN A 703 12.93 8.91 30.22
CA ASN A 703 14.28 8.70 30.71
C ASN A 703 14.31 8.75 32.24
N ASN A 704 14.84 7.67 32.85
CA ASN A 704 14.83 7.47 34.29
C ASN A 704 16.13 7.91 35.00
N GLY A 705 17.13 8.36 34.24
CA GLY A 705 18.41 8.85 34.75
C GLY A 705 19.39 7.77 35.22
N ASP A 706 19.25 6.52 34.77
CA ASP A 706 20.25 5.47 35.04
C ASP A 706 21.62 5.83 34.43
N SER A 707 22.69 5.25 34.98
CA SER A 707 24.08 5.57 34.61
C SER A 707 24.60 4.85 33.37
N ASN A 708 23.86 3.86 32.87
CA ASN A 708 24.14 3.11 31.65
C ASN A 708 22.83 2.55 31.05
N PRO A 709 21.78 3.38 30.86
CA PRO A 709 20.50 2.88 30.42
C PRO A 709 20.53 2.69 28.91
N ASN A 710 20.50 1.43 28.51
CA ASN A 710 19.95 1.11 27.21
C ASN A 710 18.42 1.23 27.35
N TRP A 711 17.74 1.91 26.43
CA TRP A 711 16.28 2.08 26.48
C TRP A 711 15.53 0.74 26.40
N LEU A 712 16.16 -0.31 25.86
CA LEU A 712 15.66 -1.69 25.86
C LEU A 712 15.45 -2.24 27.28
N ASP A 713 16.23 -1.79 28.27
CA ASP A 713 16.07 -2.20 29.67
C ASP A 713 14.80 -1.63 30.32
N TRP A 714 14.19 -0.62 29.70
CA TRP A 714 12.95 0.02 30.15
C TRP A 714 11.71 -0.55 29.47
N LEU A 715 11.88 -1.47 28.52
CA LEU A 715 10.81 -2.26 27.91
C LEU A 715 10.40 -3.43 28.81
N ASP A 716 9.37 -4.16 28.37
CA ASP A 716 8.98 -5.39 29.02
C ASP A 716 10.04 -6.49 28.92
N LYS A 717 10.25 -7.23 30.01
CA LYS A 717 11.15 -8.40 30.03
C LYS A 717 10.46 -9.68 29.54
N GLY A 718 9.49 -9.52 28.63
CA GLY A 718 8.69 -10.61 28.07
C GLY A 718 8.09 -11.52 29.14
N ASN A 719 8.42 -12.83 29.07
CA ASN A 719 7.87 -13.85 29.96
C ASN A 719 8.27 -13.71 31.44
N ASP A 720 9.28 -12.89 31.76
CA ASP A 720 9.73 -12.65 33.13
C ASP A 720 8.89 -11.58 33.86
N SER A 721 8.04 -10.88 33.12
CA SER A 721 7.19 -9.80 33.61
C SER A 721 5.80 -10.29 34.04
N PRO A 722 5.17 -9.71 35.09
CA PRO A 722 3.80 -10.07 35.44
C PRO A 722 2.83 -9.62 34.33
N GLY A 723 1.97 -10.52 33.86
CA GLY A 723 0.87 -10.21 32.95
C GLY A 723 1.00 -10.84 31.56
N PRO A 724 0.05 -10.55 30.65
CA PRO A 724 0.18 -10.93 29.25
C PRO A 724 1.24 -10.07 28.54
N PRO A 725 1.84 -10.56 27.44
CA PRO A 725 2.72 -9.76 26.58
C PRO A 725 2.02 -8.52 26.02
N ASP A 726 2.80 -7.48 25.77
CA ASP A 726 2.35 -6.29 25.06
C ASP A 726 1.97 -6.61 23.61
N ILE A 727 0.99 -5.89 23.06
CA ILE A 727 0.57 -5.98 21.67
C ILE A 727 0.82 -4.61 21.03
N TYR A 728 1.83 -4.57 20.17
CA TYR A 728 2.26 -3.37 19.45
C TYR A 728 1.62 -3.35 18.07
N GLY A 729 0.56 -2.56 17.93
CA GLY A 729 -0.13 -2.31 16.67
C GLY A 729 -0.75 -3.54 15.99
N GLY A 730 -1.15 -3.34 14.74
CA GLY A 730 -1.92 -4.27 13.92
C GLY A 730 -2.98 -3.53 13.10
N THR A 731 -3.87 -4.27 12.44
CA THR A 731 -5.04 -3.76 11.72
C THR A 731 -5.98 -2.85 12.56
N ALA A 732 -5.77 -2.86 13.87
CA ALA A 732 -6.42 -2.10 14.94
C ALA A 732 -6.24 -0.59 14.96
N GLY A 733 -5.04 -0.11 14.61
CA GLY A 733 -4.62 1.24 15.02
C GLY A 733 -4.71 1.42 16.53
N ALA A 734 -4.10 0.51 17.31
CA ALA A 734 -4.03 0.58 18.76
C ALA A 734 -2.89 -0.28 19.34
N ILE A 735 -2.38 0.12 20.50
CA ILE A 735 -1.43 -0.66 21.30
C ILE A 735 -2.08 -1.10 22.61
N GLN A 736 -1.78 -2.33 23.01
CA GLN A 736 -2.12 -2.87 24.32
C GLN A 736 -0.84 -3.04 25.11
N VAL A 737 -0.72 -2.38 26.26
CA VAL A 737 0.47 -2.44 27.09
C VAL A 737 0.09 -2.91 28.49
N SER A 738 0.77 -3.96 28.95
CA SER A 738 0.71 -4.52 30.30
C SER A 738 1.55 -3.66 31.23
N MET A 739 0.89 -2.84 32.05
CA MET A 739 1.53 -1.93 33.00
C MET A 739 2.14 -2.72 34.16
N THR A 740 3.45 -2.62 34.33
CA THR A 740 4.23 -3.30 35.38
C THR A 740 4.44 -2.37 36.60
N GLY A 741 5.20 -2.82 37.60
CA GLY A 741 5.50 -2.03 38.79
C GLY A 741 6.46 -0.86 38.52
N GLY A 742 6.82 -0.12 39.58
CA GLY A 742 7.64 1.08 39.47
C GLY A 742 6.80 2.36 39.48
N THR A 743 7.42 3.53 39.40
CA THR A 743 6.72 4.83 39.35
C THR A 743 7.70 5.91 38.88
N ALA A 744 7.23 6.80 38.00
CA ALA A 744 7.93 8.04 37.67
C ALA A 744 7.79 9.11 38.77
N ASN A 745 6.88 8.91 39.75
CA ASN A 745 6.67 9.91 40.79
C ASN A 745 7.82 9.93 41.81
N GLY A 746 8.31 11.12 42.10
CA GLY A 746 9.28 11.39 43.14
C GLY A 746 10.66 10.79 42.86
N LEU A 747 11.41 10.49 43.91
CA LEU A 747 12.80 9.99 43.80
C LEU A 747 12.92 8.54 43.29
N SER A 748 11.81 7.91 42.90
CA SER A 748 11.82 6.50 42.52
C SER A 748 12.27 6.28 41.09
N ASN A 749 11.80 7.10 40.14
CA ASN A 749 12.17 7.12 38.71
C ASN A 749 12.50 5.73 38.18
N ASN A 750 11.54 4.82 38.26
CA ASN A 750 11.73 3.44 37.83
C ASN A 750 10.49 2.89 37.13
N GLN A 751 9.68 3.77 36.55
CA GLN A 751 8.59 3.35 35.67
C GLN A 751 9.19 2.79 34.39
N GLU A 752 8.77 1.58 34.03
CA GLU A 752 9.04 0.96 32.73
C GLU A 752 7.94 1.37 31.74
N LYS A 753 8.19 1.19 30.43
CA LYS A 753 7.20 1.39 29.35
C LYS A 753 6.56 2.78 29.30
N GLY A 754 7.28 3.81 29.73
CA GLY A 754 6.87 5.21 29.59
C GLY A 754 7.02 5.72 28.16
N PHE A 755 6.36 5.09 27.17
CA PHE A 755 6.50 5.48 25.76
C PHE A 755 6.08 6.93 25.52
N GLN A 756 6.89 7.63 24.73
CA GLN A 756 6.69 9.02 24.35
C GLN A 756 7.17 9.30 22.93
N LEU A 757 6.76 10.45 22.41
CA LEU A 757 7.24 11.02 21.17
C LEU A 757 7.52 12.52 21.36
N GLY A 758 8.40 13.06 20.53
CA GLY A 758 8.73 14.48 20.54
C GLY A 758 7.85 15.29 19.60
N VAL A 759 7.35 16.44 20.08
CA VAL A 759 6.68 17.44 19.21
C VAL A 759 7.31 18.82 19.35
N ASN A 760 7.52 19.49 18.22
CA ASN A 760 8.02 20.85 18.16
C ASN A 760 6.85 21.83 18.38
N VAL A 761 6.75 22.34 19.60
CA VAL A 761 5.68 23.24 20.04
C VAL A 761 6.23 24.49 20.72
N GLY A 762 5.51 25.59 20.64
CA GLY A 762 5.97 26.86 21.19
C GLY A 762 4.97 28.00 20.96
N ASN A 763 5.41 29.23 21.22
CA ASN A 763 4.57 30.41 21.03
C ASN A 763 4.21 30.66 19.55
N GLU A 764 4.99 30.12 18.63
CA GLU A 764 4.90 30.29 17.19
C GLU A 764 3.70 29.56 16.56
N ILE A 765 3.18 28.53 17.23
CA ILE A 765 2.08 27.68 16.73
C ILE A 765 0.71 28.04 17.33
N GLY A 766 0.66 29.07 18.19
CA GLY A 766 -0.55 29.47 18.92
C GLY A 766 -0.90 28.48 20.03
N ASN A 767 -2.16 28.50 20.50
CA ASN A 767 -2.62 27.46 21.43
C ASN A 767 -2.68 26.11 20.71
N TYR A 768 -2.49 25.03 21.47
CA TYR A 768 -2.56 23.69 20.90
C TYR A 768 -3.21 22.71 21.87
N VAL A 769 -3.82 21.68 21.31
CA VAL A 769 -4.48 20.62 22.03
C VAL A 769 -3.74 19.32 21.79
N ILE A 770 -3.36 18.67 22.89
CA ILE A 770 -2.80 17.31 22.91
C ILE A 770 -3.92 16.39 23.33
N SER A 771 -4.14 15.30 22.60
CA SER A 771 -5.19 14.35 22.89
C SER A 771 -4.74 12.91 22.63
N SER A 772 -5.28 11.98 23.41
CA SER A 772 -5.07 10.56 23.21
C SER A 772 -6.29 9.78 23.69
N GLY A 773 -6.62 8.69 23.00
CA GLY A 773 -7.72 7.83 23.37
C GLY A 773 -7.27 6.56 24.09
N ILE A 774 -7.99 6.22 25.17
CA ILE A 774 -7.87 4.98 25.93
C ILE A 774 -9.14 4.16 25.76
N ILE A 775 -9.02 2.86 25.50
CA ILE A 775 -10.16 1.95 25.30
C ILE A 775 -10.47 1.17 26.58
N GLY A 776 -11.51 1.62 27.29
CA GLY A 776 -12.05 0.93 28.46
C GLY A 776 -11.13 0.92 29.67
N LEU A 777 -11.73 0.74 30.86
CA LEU A 777 -11.00 0.56 32.13
C LEU A 777 -11.61 -0.54 33.03
N SER A 778 -12.71 -1.17 32.59
CA SER A 778 -13.52 -2.08 33.40
C SER A 778 -13.59 -3.51 32.84
N SER A 779 -12.75 -3.86 31.86
CA SER A 779 -12.58 -5.26 31.41
C SER A 779 -11.72 -6.05 32.40
N PRO A 780 -11.79 -7.40 32.41
CA PRO A 780 -10.94 -8.19 33.28
C PRO A 780 -9.46 -7.92 33.01
N GLY A 781 -8.69 -7.70 34.07
CA GLY A 781 -7.28 -7.31 33.97
C GLY A 781 -7.02 -5.84 33.63
N GLN A 782 -8.04 -4.97 33.51
CA GLN A 782 -7.86 -3.51 33.41
C GLN A 782 -7.91 -2.84 34.79
N LEU A 783 -7.66 -1.53 34.83
CA LEU A 783 -7.54 -0.71 36.04
C LEU A 783 -8.61 -0.97 37.12
N TYR A 784 -9.90 -1.07 36.77
CA TYR A 784 -10.96 -1.21 37.78
C TYR A 784 -11.21 -2.65 38.25
N ASP A 785 -10.62 -3.64 37.58
CA ASP A 785 -10.56 -5.04 38.03
C ASP A 785 -9.25 -5.33 38.79
N PHE A 786 -8.25 -4.44 38.66
CA PHE A 786 -6.97 -4.52 39.33
C PHE A 786 -7.08 -4.25 40.84
N ASP A 787 -6.60 -5.21 41.64
CA ASP A 787 -6.49 -5.08 43.10
C ASP A 787 -5.15 -4.41 43.48
N GLY A 788 -5.12 -3.08 43.36
CA GLY A 788 -3.95 -2.25 43.69
C GLY A 788 -4.18 -0.76 43.46
N THR A 789 -3.11 0.04 43.52
CA THR A 789 -3.14 1.51 43.35
C THR A 789 -2.55 1.92 42.00
N GLY A 790 -3.02 1.26 40.94
CA GLY A 790 -2.53 1.51 39.59
C GLY A 790 -2.96 2.88 39.05
N GLU A 791 -2.20 3.39 38.09
CA GLU A 791 -2.50 4.62 37.35
C GLU A 791 -2.36 4.36 35.84
N VAL A 792 -3.26 4.93 35.03
CA VAL A 792 -3.20 4.83 33.57
C VAL A 792 -3.73 6.09 32.90
N GLY A 793 -3.05 6.59 31.88
CA GLY A 793 -3.38 7.87 31.26
C GLY A 793 -2.36 8.33 30.23
N ILE A 794 -2.12 9.64 30.22
CA ILE A 794 -1.13 10.31 29.36
C ILE A 794 -0.26 11.29 30.16
N GLN A 795 0.88 11.65 29.59
CA GLN A 795 1.81 12.62 30.15
C GLN A 795 2.33 13.59 29.08
N ILE A 796 2.71 14.78 29.53
CA ILE A 796 3.51 15.74 28.76
C ILE A 796 4.70 16.20 29.62
N GLY A 797 5.89 16.38 29.05
CA GLY A 797 7.07 16.70 29.86
C GLY A 797 8.32 17.06 29.06
N ASP A 798 9.45 17.09 29.76
CA ASP A 798 10.77 17.24 29.14
C ASP A 798 11.38 15.92 28.67
N GLY A 799 10.61 14.83 28.76
CA GLY A 799 11.03 13.48 28.39
C GLY A 799 11.64 12.67 29.53
N THR A 800 11.86 13.27 30.70
CA THR A 800 12.38 12.58 31.88
C THR A 800 11.26 12.12 32.82
N GLN A 801 11.56 11.17 33.70
CA GLN A 801 10.71 10.84 34.85
C GLN A 801 10.74 11.93 35.93
N SER A 802 11.61 12.94 35.83
CA SER A 802 11.77 14.00 36.83
C SER A 802 10.89 15.24 36.61
N ASN A 803 10.43 15.51 35.38
CA ASN A 803 9.66 16.71 35.06
C ASN A 803 8.55 16.43 34.04
N PHE A 804 7.33 16.21 34.53
CA PHE A 804 6.18 15.95 33.68
C PHE A 804 4.89 16.51 34.28
N ILE A 805 3.85 16.62 33.45
CA ILE A 805 2.46 16.78 33.85
C ILE A 805 1.74 15.52 33.40
N LYS A 806 1.17 14.78 34.36
CA LYS A 806 0.36 13.59 34.06
C LYS A 806 -1.13 13.89 34.17
N LEU A 807 -1.92 13.17 33.38
CA LEU A 807 -3.38 13.09 33.47
C LEU A 807 -3.77 11.62 33.45
N VAL A 808 -4.20 11.09 34.58
CA VAL A 808 -4.36 9.65 34.81
C VAL A 808 -5.67 9.30 35.49
N PHE A 809 -6.22 8.15 35.15
CA PHE A 809 -7.21 7.45 35.95
C PHE A 809 -6.53 6.59 37.01
N ASN A 810 -7.12 6.58 38.20
CA ASN A 810 -6.79 5.64 39.27
C ASN A 810 -8.08 4.98 39.81
N ASP A 811 -7.95 4.19 40.87
CA ASP A 811 -9.08 3.50 41.51
C ASP A 811 -10.17 4.46 42.03
N ALA A 812 -9.83 5.70 42.35
CA ALA A 812 -10.74 6.67 42.96
C ALA A 812 -11.33 7.71 41.98
N GLY A 813 -10.65 8.02 40.86
CA GLY A 813 -11.08 9.07 39.94
C GLY A 813 -10.03 9.43 38.89
N VAL A 814 -10.08 10.68 38.42
CA VAL A 814 -9.13 11.26 37.47
C VAL A 814 -8.28 12.29 38.21
N LEU A 815 -6.97 12.21 38.00
CA LEU A 815 -5.96 13.04 38.63
C LEU A 815 -5.10 13.71 37.56
N ALA A 816 -4.87 15.02 37.70
CA ALA A 816 -3.83 15.74 36.96
C ALA A 816 -2.86 16.40 37.92
N SER A 817 -1.57 16.19 37.70
CA SER A 817 -0.50 16.62 38.61
C SER A 817 0.75 16.99 37.84
N GLN A 818 1.43 18.05 38.27
CA GLN A 818 2.76 18.39 37.79
C GLN A 818 3.82 17.83 38.75
N GLU A 819 4.90 17.31 38.20
CA GLU A 819 6.14 16.99 38.91
C GLU A 819 7.28 17.91 38.44
N ILE A 820 8.12 18.36 39.38
CA ILE A 820 9.24 19.26 39.09
C ILE A 820 10.47 18.80 39.89
N ASN A 821 11.50 18.31 39.19
CA ASN A 821 12.74 17.79 39.75
C ASN A 821 12.50 16.75 40.87
N ASP A 822 11.78 15.67 40.56
CA ASP A 822 11.45 14.58 41.48
C ASP A 822 10.60 15.00 42.70
N VAL A 823 9.85 16.11 42.55
CA VAL A 823 8.95 16.64 43.59
C VAL A 823 7.53 16.71 43.07
N GLU A 824 6.69 15.82 43.58
CA GLU A 824 5.26 15.76 43.32
C GLU A 824 4.52 17.04 43.76
N ASP A 825 3.50 17.46 43.01
CA ASP A 825 2.60 18.54 43.40
C ASP A 825 1.86 18.21 44.71
N PRO A 826 1.97 19.03 45.76
CA PRO A 826 1.23 18.81 47.00
C PRO A 826 -0.29 19.01 46.88
N ASN A 827 -0.80 19.59 45.79
CA ASN A 827 -2.23 19.87 45.58
C ASN A 827 -2.68 19.53 44.13
N PRO A 828 -2.66 18.25 43.73
CA PRO A 828 -3.07 17.86 42.38
C PRO A 828 -4.54 18.17 42.12
N LEU A 829 -4.88 18.40 40.86
CA LEU A 829 -6.26 18.48 40.42
C LEU A 829 -6.85 17.07 40.47
N PHE A 830 -7.94 16.90 41.22
CA PHE A 830 -8.58 15.59 41.39
C PHE A 830 -10.09 15.69 41.24
N LEU A 831 -10.64 14.82 40.40
CA LEU A 831 -12.08 14.65 40.23
C LEU A 831 -12.45 13.20 40.58
N PRO A 832 -13.26 12.97 41.64
CA PRO A 832 -13.70 11.63 41.99
C PRO A 832 -14.66 11.08 40.94
N ILE A 833 -14.50 9.79 40.59
CA ILE A 833 -15.44 9.07 39.72
C ILE A 833 -16.13 7.97 40.53
N PRO A 834 -17.43 8.16 40.87
CA PRO A 834 -18.22 7.13 41.53
C PRO A 834 -18.23 5.83 40.73
N VAL A 835 -18.31 4.68 41.43
CA VAL A 835 -18.33 3.34 40.80
C VAL A 835 -19.41 3.21 39.71
N ASN A 836 -20.57 3.85 39.90
CA ASN A 836 -21.68 3.82 38.94
C ASN A 836 -21.49 4.74 37.71
N GLU A 837 -20.43 5.55 37.69
CA GLU A 837 -20.08 6.47 36.60
C GLU A 837 -18.80 6.02 35.87
N ARG A 838 -18.20 4.90 36.30
CA ARG A 838 -17.00 4.37 35.65
C ARG A 838 -17.30 3.87 34.23
N PRO A 839 -16.38 4.07 33.27
CA PRO A 839 -16.52 3.65 31.89
C PRO A 839 -16.62 2.12 31.77
N SER A 840 -17.41 1.64 30.81
CA SER A 840 -17.49 0.21 30.50
C SER A 840 -16.26 -0.26 29.71
N SER A 841 -16.16 -1.58 29.50
CA SER A 841 -15.07 -2.26 28.79
C SER A 841 -14.70 -1.70 27.42
N ASN A 842 -15.64 -1.12 26.68
CA ASN A 842 -15.43 -0.63 25.31
C ASN A 842 -15.68 0.88 25.17
N THR A 843 -15.72 1.61 26.29
CA THR A 843 -15.88 3.06 26.25
C THR A 843 -14.57 3.69 25.80
N LEU A 844 -14.59 4.45 24.71
CA LEU A 844 -13.46 5.32 24.35
C LEU A 844 -13.40 6.47 25.35
N ILE A 845 -12.23 6.65 25.97
CA ILE A 845 -11.93 7.70 26.93
C ILE A 845 -10.87 8.57 26.29
N GLU A 846 -11.23 9.79 25.91
CA GLU A 846 -10.24 10.73 25.39
C GLU A 846 -9.74 11.59 26.56
N LEU A 847 -8.42 11.61 26.71
CA LEU A 847 -7.69 12.46 27.62
C LEU A 847 -7.06 13.59 26.81
N SER A 848 -7.11 14.82 27.33
CA SER A 848 -6.57 15.96 26.58
C SER A 848 -5.95 17.03 27.48
N PHE A 849 -4.96 17.72 26.92
CA PHE A 849 -4.38 18.95 27.44
C PHE A 849 -4.62 20.09 26.44
N ASP A 850 -5.31 21.15 26.86
CA ASP A 850 -5.34 22.44 26.17
C ASP A 850 -4.21 23.31 26.72
N VAL A 851 -3.22 23.61 25.88
CA VAL A 851 -2.00 24.31 26.27
C VAL A 851 -2.02 25.71 25.69
N ASP A 852 -1.90 26.70 26.59
CA ASP A 852 -1.66 28.10 26.24
C ASP A 852 -0.18 28.39 26.51
N PRO A 853 0.68 28.37 25.48
CA PRO A 853 2.11 28.57 25.65
C PRO A 853 2.44 30.00 26.11
N VAL A 854 1.65 30.99 25.69
CA VAL A 854 1.88 32.40 26.01
C VAL A 854 1.71 32.67 27.50
N ASN A 855 0.68 32.10 28.12
CA ASN A 855 0.41 32.22 29.55
C ASN A 855 1.06 31.10 30.39
N GLY A 856 1.60 30.06 29.74
CA GLY A 856 2.21 28.90 30.41
C GLY A 856 1.20 28.08 31.20
N THR A 857 -0.04 27.97 30.70
CA THR A 857 -1.12 27.26 31.40
C THR A 857 -1.53 26.00 30.64
N VAL A 858 -1.79 24.93 31.40
CA VAL A 858 -2.25 23.64 30.88
C VAL A 858 -3.60 23.31 31.51
N LYS A 859 -4.62 23.06 30.68
CA LYS A 859 -5.95 22.65 31.15
C LYS A 859 -6.20 21.19 30.79
N PRO A 860 -6.24 20.29 31.78
CA PRO A 860 -6.57 18.90 31.56
C PRO A 860 -8.09 18.66 31.45
N PHE A 861 -8.47 17.80 30.50
CA PHE A 861 -9.85 17.38 30.25
C PHE A 861 -9.92 15.87 30.03
N TYR A 862 -11.10 15.30 30.29
CA TYR A 862 -11.45 14.00 29.76
C TYR A 862 -12.87 14.02 29.15
N LYS A 863 -13.14 13.10 28.24
CA LYS A 863 -14.51 12.80 27.76
C LYS A 863 -14.70 11.31 27.52
N TYR A 864 -15.95 10.86 27.60
CA TYR A 864 -16.35 9.52 27.19
C TYR A 864 -17.03 9.54 25.84
N SER A 865 -16.42 8.93 24.83
CA SER A 865 -16.97 8.79 23.48
C SER A 865 -17.56 10.12 22.98
N ASN A 866 -18.87 10.22 22.79
CA ASN A 866 -19.55 11.43 22.29
C ASN A 866 -20.10 12.35 23.40
N GLN A 867 -19.65 12.19 24.64
CA GLN A 867 -20.04 13.06 25.74
C GLN A 867 -19.26 14.39 25.73
N ALA A 868 -19.79 15.39 26.44
CA ALA A 868 -19.13 16.68 26.58
C ALA A 868 -17.81 16.56 27.35
N LEU A 869 -16.83 17.38 26.97
CA LEU A 869 -15.55 17.53 27.68
C LEU A 869 -15.77 17.96 29.12
N VAL A 870 -15.09 17.28 30.04
CA VAL A 870 -15.12 17.56 31.48
C VAL A 870 -13.77 18.14 31.92
N PRO A 871 -13.70 19.42 32.30
CA PRO A 871 -12.47 20.05 32.79
C PRO A 871 -12.13 19.60 34.22
N LEU A 872 -10.84 19.38 34.50
CA LEU A 872 -10.34 19.18 35.86
C LEU A 872 -9.91 20.50 36.54
N GLY A 873 -9.51 21.49 35.75
CA GLY A 873 -9.03 22.78 36.26
C GLY A 873 -7.94 23.38 35.36
N THR A 874 -7.03 24.14 35.95
CA THR A 874 -5.90 24.74 35.24
C THR A 874 -4.64 24.57 36.08
N ILE A 875 -3.60 24.04 35.46
CA ILE A 875 -2.24 23.93 36.00
C ILE A 875 -1.42 25.09 35.44
N GLN A 876 -0.72 25.80 36.31
CA GLN A 876 0.30 26.77 35.89
C GLN A 876 1.62 26.02 35.76
N ALA A 877 2.05 25.75 34.53
CA ALA A 877 3.29 25.01 34.31
C ALA A 877 4.50 25.80 34.83
N ALA A 878 5.45 25.08 35.41
CA ALA A 878 6.74 25.61 35.87
C ALA A 878 7.88 24.64 35.52
N GLY A 879 9.13 25.08 35.72
CA GLY A 879 10.32 24.22 35.50
C GLY A 879 10.58 23.92 34.03
N ALA A 880 11.14 22.73 33.76
CA ALA A 880 11.48 22.29 32.40
C ALA A 880 10.24 22.19 31.49
N VAL A 881 9.12 21.68 32.03
CA VAL A 881 7.85 21.58 31.28
C VAL A 881 7.37 22.94 30.77
N LEU A 882 7.53 24.02 31.55
CA LEU A 882 7.18 25.38 31.09
C LEU A 882 8.05 25.81 29.90
N THR A 883 9.34 25.45 29.91
CA THR A 883 10.23 25.75 28.79
C THR A 883 9.80 24.97 27.55
N SER A 884 9.55 23.66 27.67
CA SER A 884 9.17 22.80 26.54
C SER A 884 7.83 23.18 25.91
N ILE A 885 6.87 23.73 26.67
CA ILE A 885 5.62 24.23 26.07
C ILE A 885 5.79 25.59 25.37
N GLN A 886 6.87 26.34 25.65
CA GLN A 886 7.05 27.73 25.19
C GLN A 886 8.08 27.91 24.06
N ASP A 887 9.12 27.08 24.02
CA ASP A 887 10.25 27.19 23.11
C ASP A 887 10.24 26.04 22.10
N ILE A 888 10.00 26.36 20.83
CA ILE A 888 9.96 25.38 19.74
C ILE A 888 11.27 24.61 19.55
N ASN A 889 12.39 25.11 20.08
CA ASN A 889 13.69 24.42 20.03
C ASN A 889 13.93 23.51 21.25
N GLN A 890 12.95 23.40 22.14
CA GLN A 890 12.94 22.47 23.27
C GLN A 890 11.70 21.59 23.11
N PRO A 891 11.81 20.48 22.36
CA PRO A 891 10.66 19.65 22.05
C PRO A 891 9.90 19.23 23.31
N LEU A 892 8.58 19.19 23.20
CA LEU A 892 7.73 18.66 24.26
C LEU A 892 7.59 17.16 24.06
N ALA A 893 7.93 16.38 25.09
CA ALA A 893 7.62 14.96 25.10
C ALA A 893 6.12 14.78 25.38
N VAL A 894 5.45 14.00 24.54
CA VAL A 894 4.04 13.61 24.70
C VAL A 894 3.98 12.10 24.69
N GLY A 895 3.35 11.51 25.70
CA GLY A 895 3.40 10.06 25.84
C GLY A 895 2.24 9.45 26.60
N ILE A 896 2.24 8.12 26.59
CA ILE A 896 1.36 7.34 27.45
C ILE A 896 1.92 7.32 28.86
N TYR A 897 1.06 7.09 29.83
CA TYR A 897 1.48 6.91 31.21
C TYR A 897 0.78 5.72 31.82
N GLY A 898 1.51 4.86 32.51
CA GLY A 898 0.89 3.91 33.42
C GLY A 898 1.86 3.14 34.29
N THR A 899 1.35 2.70 35.43
CA THR A 899 2.08 1.90 36.41
C THR A 899 1.09 1.13 37.28
N SER A 900 1.42 -0.13 37.60
CA SER A 900 0.69 -0.94 38.58
C SER A 900 1.02 -0.58 40.03
N ASN A 901 2.12 0.17 40.25
CA ASN A 901 2.73 0.43 41.56
C ASN A 901 3.05 -0.85 42.37
N ASP A 902 3.09 -2.02 41.73
CA ASP A 902 3.37 -3.33 42.35
C ASP A 902 4.19 -4.20 41.38
N THR A 903 5.46 -4.46 41.69
CA THR A 903 6.36 -5.23 40.81
C THR A 903 5.95 -6.70 40.63
N THR A 904 4.95 -7.19 41.37
CA THR A 904 4.44 -8.56 41.26
C THR A 904 3.11 -8.67 40.51
N LYS A 905 2.50 -7.54 40.12
CA LYS A 905 1.21 -7.50 39.46
C LYS A 905 1.24 -6.53 38.28
N SER A 906 0.30 -6.72 37.37
CA SER A 906 0.07 -5.83 36.24
C SER A 906 -1.40 -5.69 35.94
N PHE A 907 -1.70 -4.69 35.12
CA PHE A 907 -2.99 -4.51 34.49
C PHE A 907 -2.79 -3.92 33.09
N ILE A 908 -3.80 -4.01 32.25
CA ILE A 908 -3.73 -3.64 30.84
C ILE A 908 -4.24 -2.21 30.62
N GLY A 909 -3.48 -1.41 29.88
CA GLY A 909 -3.93 -0.18 29.22
C GLY A 909 -3.98 -0.38 27.70
N VAL A 910 -4.94 0.27 27.04
CA VAL A 910 -5.08 0.22 25.57
C VAL A 910 -5.20 1.64 25.04
N TRP A 911 -4.26 2.05 24.19
CA TRP A 911 -4.25 3.38 23.54
C TRP A 911 -4.45 3.23 22.04
N ASN A 912 -5.25 4.09 21.43
CA ASN A 912 -5.54 4.03 20.00
C ASN A 912 -4.94 5.16 19.17
N PHE A 913 -4.73 6.35 19.74
CA PHE A 913 -4.06 7.43 19.02
C PHE A 913 -3.36 8.40 19.97
N ILE A 914 -2.43 9.18 19.42
CA ILE A 914 -1.88 10.41 19.98
C ILE A 914 -2.01 11.48 18.91
N SER A 915 -2.65 12.60 19.24
CA SER A 915 -2.84 13.72 18.34
C SER A 915 -2.45 15.04 18.99
N VAL A 916 -1.73 15.88 18.25
CA VAL A 916 -1.34 17.21 18.67
C VAL A 916 -1.65 18.19 17.54
N ILE A 917 -2.56 19.13 17.80
CA ILE A 917 -3.04 20.07 16.79
C ILE A 917 -2.93 21.50 17.34
N GLY A 918 -2.26 22.38 16.60
CA GLY A 918 -2.08 23.81 16.92
C GLY A 918 -2.99 24.73 16.11
N GLU A 919 -3.03 26.02 16.49
CA GLU A 919 -3.79 27.07 15.78
C GLU A 919 -3.19 27.49 14.44
N LYS A 920 -1.90 27.21 14.20
CA LYS A 920 -1.27 27.52 12.92
C LYS A 920 -1.76 26.56 11.83
N PRO A 921 -2.16 27.06 10.64
CA PRO A 921 -2.45 26.23 9.46
C PRO A 921 -1.27 25.33 9.08
N TYR A 922 -1.59 24.21 8.46
CA TYR A 922 -0.64 23.17 8.11
C TYR A 922 -0.89 22.58 6.73
N ASP A 923 0.12 21.89 6.21
CA ASP A 923 0.05 21.20 4.93
C ASP A 923 -0.57 19.82 5.12
N ILE A 924 -1.64 19.51 4.37
CA ILE A 924 -2.22 18.16 4.28
C ILE A 924 -1.43 17.32 3.28
N ARG A 925 -1.05 17.94 2.16
CA ARG A 925 -0.20 17.35 1.12
C ARG A 925 0.56 18.45 0.41
N SER A 926 1.69 18.10 -0.20
CA SER A 926 2.43 19.03 -1.05
C SER A 926 1.73 19.25 -2.39
N LEU A 927 1.59 20.51 -2.80
CA LEU A 927 1.28 20.88 -4.17
C LEU A 927 2.36 20.29 -5.08
N LYS A 928 1.92 19.57 -6.11
CA LYS A 928 2.81 18.91 -7.06
C LYS A 928 3.06 19.84 -8.24
N ASP A 929 4.25 19.73 -8.78
CA ASP A 929 4.62 20.42 -10.00
C ASP A 929 3.68 20.00 -11.14
N ILE A 930 3.32 20.96 -11.98
CA ILE A 930 2.41 20.79 -13.10
C ILE A 930 3.25 20.79 -14.37
N SER A 931 3.40 19.62 -14.98
CA SER A 931 3.93 19.50 -16.34
C SER A 931 2.76 19.35 -17.33
N ARG A 932 2.72 20.20 -18.35
CA ARG A 932 1.67 20.24 -19.39
C ARG A 932 2.26 20.46 -20.77
N LEU A 933 1.48 20.11 -21.79
CA LEU A 933 1.81 20.37 -23.17
C LEU A 933 1.12 21.63 -23.70
N LEU A 934 1.71 22.23 -24.72
CA LEU A 934 1.12 23.36 -25.44
C LEU A 934 -0.30 23.05 -25.91
N GLY A 935 -1.26 23.85 -25.42
CA GLY A 935 -2.68 23.73 -25.77
C GLY A 935 -3.47 22.76 -24.91
N ASP A 936 -2.88 22.22 -23.83
CA ASP A 936 -3.62 21.49 -22.80
C ASP A 936 -4.66 22.39 -22.09
N ASP A 937 -5.68 21.76 -21.53
CA ASP A 937 -6.70 22.44 -20.72
C ASP A 937 -6.11 23.00 -19.41
N ASP A 938 -6.71 24.09 -18.92
CA ASP A 938 -6.36 24.71 -17.63
C ASP A 938 -6.46 23.72 -16.47
N VAL A 939 -5.57 23.84 -15.49
CA VAL A 939 -5.54 22.96 -14.33
C VAL A 939 -6.26 23.59 -13.16
N THR A 940 -7.26 22.89 -12.62
CA THR A 940 -7.95 23.29 -11.39
C THR A 940 -7.51 22.44 -10.21
N VAL A 941 -7.20 23.08 -9.09
CA VAL A 941 -6.78 22.44 -7.85
C VAL A 941 -7.68 22.94 -6.72
N ASP A 942 -8.35 22.03 -5.99
CA ASP A 942 -9.04 22.40 -4.74
C ASP A 942 -8.01 22.54 -3.63
N LEU A 943 -7.86 23.73 -3.04
CA LEU A 943 -6.82 24.00 -2.05
C LEU A 943 -7.14 23.43 -0.67
N THR A 944 -8.41 23.06 -0.39
CA THR A 944 -8.75 22.39 0.89
C THR A 944 -8.22 20.97 0.98
N GLU A 945 -7.77 20.43 -0.16
CA GLU A 945 -7.07 19.17 -0.24
C GLU A 945 -5.60 19.28 0.21
N TYR A 946 -5.01 20.48 0.18
CA TYR A 946 -3.59 20.75 0.40
C TYR A 946 -3.27 21.46 1.71
N PHE A 947 -4.23 22.20 2.25
CA PHE A 947 -4.06 22.98 3.47
C PHE A 947 -5.14 22.64 4.48
N GLY A 948 -4.75 22.52 5.75
CA GLY A 948 -5.62 22.22 6.88
C GLY A 948 -5.48 23.24 8.00
N ASP A 949 -6.45 23.22 8.91
CA ASP A 949 -6.52 24.09 10.09
C ASP A 949 -7.31 23.41 11.21
N ASN A 950 -7.01 23.76 12.46
CA ASN A 950 -7.64 23.17 13.63
C ASN A 950 -9.14 23.46 13.77
N ASN A 951 -9.63 24.57 13.19
CA ASN A 951 -11.05 24.92 13.17
C ASN A 951 -11.73 24.51 11.85
N GLY A 952 -11.06 23.70 11.05
CA GLY A 952 -11.53 23.19 9.76
C GLY A 952 -11.28 24.14 8.59
N GLU A 953 -11.46 23.60 7.38
CA GLU A 953 -11.14 24.28 6.12
C GLU A 953 -11.84 25.64 5.91
N ASN A 954 -13.02 25.82 6.48
CA ASN A 954 -13.78 27.09 6.40
C ASN A 954 -13.11 28.24 7.18
N ASN A 955 -12.12 27.95 8.02
CA ASN A 955 -11.33 28.95 8.72
C ASN A 955 -10.24 29.56 7.82
N LEU A 956 -9.93 28.95 6.68
CA LEU A 956 -8.84 29.35 5.80
C LEU A 956 -9.28 30.32 4.70
N THR A 957 -8.37 31.23 4.36
CA THR A 957 -8.45 32.10 3.19
C THR A 957 -7.21 31.92 2.32
N PHE A 958 -7.41 31.74 1.02
CA PHE A 958 -6.35 31.40 0.08
C PHE A 958 -5.93 32.59 -0.80
N SER A 959 -4.65 32.68 -1.13
CA SER A 959 -4.12 33.72 -2.04
C SER A 959 -2.86 33.26 -2.77
N VAL A 960 -2.65 33.74 -4.01
CA VAL A 960 -1.38 33.60 -4.73
C VAL A 960 -0.47 34.75 -4.29
N THR A 961 0.64 34.43 -3.64
CA THR A 961 1.58 35.44 -3.11
C THR A 961 2.76 35.69 -4.03
N GLU A 962 3.14 34.70 -4.84
CA GLU A 962 4.19 34.82 -5.85
C GLU A 962 3.84 34.03 -7.11
N ASN A 963 4.21 34.58 -8.27
CA ASN A 963 4.16 33.93 -9.58
C ASN A 963 5.34 34.48 -10.40
N THR A 964 6.36 33.66 -10.64
CA THR A 964 7.60 34.13 -11.27
C THR A 964 7.44 34.44 -12.75
N ASN A 965 6.44 33.86 -13.43
CA ASN A 965 6.10 34.18 -14.81
C ASN A 965 4.57 34.29 -15.06
N PRO A 966 4.02 35.53 -15.12
CA PRO A 966 2.59 35.76 -15.21
C PRO A 966 1.96 35.38 -16.56
N VAL A 967 2.75 34.85 -17.51
CA VAL A 967 2.22 34.20 -18.72
C VAL A 967 1.45 32.93 -18.34
N VAL A 968 1.90 32.22 -17.32
CA VAL A 968 1.09 31.19 -16.63
C VAL A 968 0.12 31.93 -15.73
N GLY A 969 -1.17 31.89 -16.07
CA GLY A 969 -2.20 32.50 -15.24
C GLY A 969 -2.37 31.71 -13.96
N ALA A 970 -2.55 32.40 -12.83
CA ALA A 970 -2.81 31.75 -11.55
C ALA A 970 -3.85 32.57 -10.80
N THR A 971 -5.07 32.05 -10.67
CA THR A 971 -6.16 32.74 -10.00
C THR A 971 -6.83 31.83 -8.99
N ILE A 972 -7.20 32.40 -7.84
CA ILE A 972 -7.93 31.67 -6.80
C ILE A 972 -9.32 32.28 -6.67
N ASN A 973 -10.34 31.44 -6.76
CA ASN A 973 -11.71 31.80 -6.46
C ASN A 973 -12.22 30.92 -5.32
N ASP A 974 -12.42 31.53 -4.16
CA ASP A 974 -12.72 30.85 -2.90
C ASP A 974 -11.61 29.86 -2.53
N LYS A 975 -11.82 28.56 -2.78
CA LYS A 975 -10.85 27.49 -2.53
C LYS A 975 -10.24 26.86 -3.78
N ILE A 976 -10.73 27.22 -4.98
CA ILE A 976 -10.23 26.63 -6.23
C ILE A 976 -9.14 27.51 -6.81
N LEU A 977 -7.93 26.97 -6.93
CA LEU A 977 -6.86 27.50 -7.75
C LEU A 977 -7.07 27.07 -9.20
N THR A 978 -7.04 28.02 -10.13
CA THR A 978 -7.00 27.77 -11.57
C THR A 978 -5.64 28.24 -12.08
N VAL A 979 -4.90 27.31 -12.68
CA VAL A 979 -3.64 27.55 -13.39
C VAL A 979 -3.94 27.53 -14.88
N ASP A 980 -3.85 28.71 -15.51
CA ASP A 980 -4.13 28.89 -16.93
C ASP A 980 -2.91 28.43 -17.74
N ILE A 981 -3.07 27.44 -18.62
CA ILE A 981 -1.96 26.88 -19.40
C ILE A 981 -1.76 27.71 -20.70
N PRO A 982 -0.62 28.42 -20.84
CA PRO A 982 -0.37 29.24 -22.02
C PRO A 982 -0.04 28.42 -23.27
N ASN A 983 -0.18 29.05 -24.44
CA ASN A 983 0.25 28.49 -25.73
C ASN A 983 1.74 28.81 -26.05
N ASP A 984 2.56 29.02 -25.02
CA ASP A 984 4.01 29.26 -25.15
C ASP A 984 4.76 28.31 -24.19
N GLU A 985 5.95 27.84 -24.60
CA GLU A 985 6.82 27.08 -23.70
C GLU A 985 7.27 27.98 -22.54
N VAL A 986 6.99 27.56 -21.32
CA VAL A 986 7.25 28.38 -20.13
C VAL A 986 7.44 27.55 -18.89
N THR A 987 8.29 28.04 -18.00
CA THR A 987 8.39 27.58 -16.62
C THR A 987 8.02 28.73 -15.68
N SER A 988 7.23 28.43 -14.65
CA SER A 988 6.83 29.40 -13.62
C SER A 988 6.70 28.72 -12.26
N ASP A 989 7.30 29.32 -11.24
CA ASP A 989 7.03 28.96 -9.84
C ASP A 989 5.83 29.76 -9.34
N ILE A 990 4.88 29.08 -8.73
CA ILE A 990 3.68 29.68 -8.13
C ILE A 990 3.66 29.37 -6.64
N THR A 991 3.56 30.41 -5.80
CA THR A 991 3.41 30.29 -4.36
C THR A 991 1.99 30.60 -3.92
N VAL A 992 1.37 29.65 -3.23
CA VAL A 992 0.03 29.75 -2.66
C VAL A 992 0.12 29.84 -1.15
N ARG A 993 -0.63 30.78 -0.56
CA ARG A 993 -0.76 30.99 0.88
C ARG A 993 -2.14 30.64 1.37
N ALA A 994 -2.22 29.87 2.46
CA ALA A 994 -3.41 29.69 3.28
C ALA A 994 -3.26 30.50 4.59
N THR A 995 -4.25 31.33 4.94
CA THR A 995 -4.24 32.17 6.15
C THR A 995 -5.51 31.95 6.97
N ASP A 996 -5.36 31.73 8.26
CA ASP A 996 -6.48 31.54 9.20
C ASP A 996 -7.06 32.88 9.69
N GLN A 997 -8.15 32.81 10.48
CA GLN A 997 -8.77 34.00 11.06
C GLN A 997 -7.93 34.69 12.15
N ASN A 998 -6.99 33.98 12.79
CA ASN A 998 -6.11 34.56 13.81
C ASN A 998 -4.86 35.24 13.19
N GLY A 999 -4.64 35.07 11.88
CA GLY A 999 -3.56 35.67 11.11
C GLY A 999 -2.30 34.79 10.98
N TYR A 1000 -2.36 33.55 11.43
CA TYR A 1000 -1.37 32.51 11.12
C TYR A 1000 -1.51 32.07 9.66
N TYR A 1001 -0.39 31.72 9.03
CA TYR A 1001 -0.39 31.31 7.64
C TYR A 1001 0.68 30.27 7.35
N ILE A 1002 0.48 29.55 6.25
CA ILE A 1002 1.45 28.64 5.63
C ILE A 1002 1.47 28.88 4.12
N GLU A 1003 2.59 28.57 3.48
CA GLU A 1003 2.79 28.74 2.04
C GLU A 1003 3.40 27.49 1.44
N GLN A 1004 2.95 27.14 0.23
CA GLN A 1004 3.54 26.11 -0.60
C GLN A 1004 3.86 26.68 -1.98
N THR A 1005 4.98 26.25 -2.55
CA THR A 1005 5.43 26.63 -3.90
C THR A 1005 5.52 25.39 -4.77
N PHE A 1006 5.05 25.49 -6.01
CA PHE A 1006 5.17 24.43 -7.01
C PHE A 1006 5.54 25.03 -8.38
N GLU A 1007 6.21 24.22 -9.21
CA GLU A 1007 6.62 24.60 -10.56
C GLU A 1007 5.52 24.26 -11.57
N VAL A 1008 5.29 25.13 -12.54
CA VAL A 1008 4.47 24.87 -13.73
C VAL A 1008 5.38 24.91 -14.94
N MET A 1009 5.45 23.80 -15.65
CA MET A 1009 6.22 23.62 -16.88
C MET A 1009 5.28 23.31 -18.03
N VAL A 1010 5.34 24.14 -19.08
CA VAL A 1010 4.60 23.93 -20.33
C VAL A 1010 5.61 23.67 -21.44
N GLU A 1011 5.51 22.50 -22.05
CA GLU A 1011 6.44 22.03 -23.09
C GLU A 1011 5.69 21.65 -24.38
N GLN A 1012 6.42 21.45 -25.48
CA GLN A 1012 5.84 20.91 -26.71
C GLN A 1012 6.24 19.45 -26.90
N ASP A 1013 5.28 18.53 -27.01
CA ASP A 1013 5.58 17.16 -27.48
C ASP A 1013 5.42 17.08 -29.00
N PHE A 1014 6.45 16.61 -29.68
CA PHE A 1014 6.39 16.26 -31.09
C PHE A 1014 7.26 15.04 -31.39
N THR A 1015 6.64 14.01 -31.98
CA THR A 1015 7.38 12.91 -32.60
C THR A 1015 7.80 13.33 -34.01
N ILE A 1016 9.11 13.35 -34.27
CA ILE A 1016 9.63 13.64 -35.62
C ILE A 1016 9.50 12.41 -36.48
N LEU A 1017 8.66 12.49 -37.52
CA LEU A 1017 8.41 11.36 -38.43
C LEU A 1017 9.43 11.26 -39.56
N LEU A 1018 9.88 12.40 -40.10
CA LEU A 1018 10.76 12.45 -41.26
C LEU A 1018 11.63 13.70 -41.27
N ARG A 1019 12.88 13.57 -41.70
CA ARG A 1019 13.81 14.68 -41.95
C ARG A 1019 14.47 14.53 -43.31
N ILE A 1020 14.50 15.60 -44.12
CA ILE A 1020 15.10 15.60 -45.47
C ILE A 1020 16.16 16.68 -45.57
N SER A 1021 17.40 16.29 -45.88
CA SER A 1021 18.55 17.19 -46.09
C SER A 1021 18.49 17.80 -47.50
N GLY A 1022 17.89 18.98 -47.63
CA GLY A 1022 17.68 19.69 -48.90
C GLY A 1022 18.98 19.99 -49.66
N GLY A 1023 19.34 19.12 -50.63
CA GLY A 1023 20.56 19.27 -51.42
C GLY A 1023 21.80 18.63 -50.79
N GLY A 1024 21.69 18.03 -49.60
CA GLY A 1024 22.79 17.48 -48.82
C GLY A 1024 22.84 15.95 -48.78
N THR A 1025 23.91 15.42 -48.19
CA THR A 1025 24.03 14.00 -47.84
C THR A 1025 23.29 13.70 -46.54
N GLU A 1026 23.26 12.43 -46.14
CA GLU A 1026 22.70 12.03 -44.86
C GLU A 1026 23.43 12.71 -43.70
N ILE A 1027 22.67 13.11 -42.67
CA ILE A 1027 23.18 13.69 -41.43
C ILE A 1027 22.65 12.84 -40.28
N SER A 1028 23.54 12.15 -39.58
CA SER A 1028 23.19 11.32 -38.43
C SER A 1028 22.74 12.19 -37.25
N SER A 1029 21.67 11.78 -36.59
CA SER A 1029 21.17 12.40 -35.36
C SER A 1029 21.41 11.50 -34.15
N THR A 1030 21.47 12.09 -32.95
CA THR A 1030 21.65 11.39 -31.67
C THR A 1030 20.34 11.30 -30.89
N GLY A 1031 20.24 10.38 -29.92
CA GLY A 1031 19.12 10.35 -28.96
C GLY A 1031 17.78 9.85 -29.52
N GLY A 1032 17.79 8.81 -30.37
CA GLY A 1032 16.55 8.17 -30.87
C GLY A 1032 15.79 8.93 -31.97
N LEU A 1033 16.19 10.16 -32.32
CA LEU A 1033 15.57 10.94 -33.39
C LEU A 1033 15.96 10.40 -34.79
N PRO A 1034 15.05 10.44 -35.80
CA PRO A 1034 15.40 10.05 -37.16
C PRO A 1034 16.52 10.91 -37.76
N SER A 1035 17.45 10.27 -38.48
CA SER A 1035 18.50 10.94 -39.24
C SER A 1035 17.94 11.74 -40.42
N TRP A 1036 18.64 12.79 -40.85
CA TRP A 1036 18.28 13.55 -42.05
C TRP A 1036 18.59 12.75 -43.31
N MET A 1037 17.57 12.44 -44.11
CA MET A 1037 17.74 11.69 -45.35
C MET A 1037 18.43 12.51 -46.45
N ALA A 1038 19.26 11.85 -47.24
CA ALA A 1038 20.03 12.48 -48.30
C ALA A 1038 19.16 12.94 -49.49
N ASN A 1039 19.38 14.17 -49.99
CA ASN A 1039 18.74 14.69 -51.21
C ASN A 1039 19.72 15.50 -52.11
N TYR A 1040 20.93 14.98 -52.33
CA TYR A 1040 22.03 15.64 -53.07
C TYR A 1040 22.00 15.44 -54.60
N VAL A 1041 21.11 14.61 -55.13
CA VAL A 1041 21.08 14.26 -56.56
C VAL A 1041 20.71 15.50 -57.40
N GLN A 1042 21.45 15.72 -58.49
CA GLN A 1042 21.15 16.76 -59.48
C GLN A 1042 19.98 16.31 -60.37
N GLY A 1043 18.90 17.10 -60.43
CA GLY A 1043 17.64 16.69 -61.07
C GLY A 1043 16.66 16.06 -60.07
N PRO A 1044 15.59 15.39 -60.54
CA PRO A 1044 14.57 14.84 -59.64
C PRO A 1044 15.12 13.71 -58.78
N ALA A 1045 14.62 13.60 -57.54
CA ALA A 1045 14.96 12.53 -56.61
C ALA A 1045 13.69 11.75 -56.25
N TYR A 1046 13.77 10.42 -56.28
CA TYR A 1046 12.67 9.52 -55.96
C TYR A 1046 13.18 8.50 -54.94
N THR A 1047 12.56 8.47 -53.77
CA THR A 1047 12.84 7.54 -52.68
C THR A 1047 11.53 6.96 -52.16
N GLU A 1048 11.59 5.92 -51.32
CA GLU A 1048 10.37 5.38 -50.68
C GLU A 1048 9.73 6.39 -49.71
N ALA A 1049 10.51 7.34 -49.17
CA ALA A 1049 10.05 8.32 -48.18
C ALA A 1049 9.60 9.65 -48.77
N PHE A 1050 10.09 10.04 -49.96
CA PHE A 1050 9.69 11.27 -50.64
C PHE A 1050 10.08 11.29 -52.13
N GLU A 1051 9.37 12.11 -52.89
CA GLU A 1051 9.73 12.56 -54.24
C GLU A 1051 10.01 14.07 -54.24
N ALA A 1052 11.07 14.50 -54.95
CA ALA A 1052 11.41 15.91 -55.11
C ALA A 1052 11.62 16.24 -56.59
N THR A 1053 10.94 17.28 -57.08
CA THR A 1053 10.96 17.63 -58.52
C THR A 1053 12.26 18.33 -58.95
N ASN A 1054 12.34 18.71 -60.23
CA ASN A 1054 13.57 19.02 -60.97
C ASN A 1054 14.31 20.26 -60.42
N SER A 1055 15.39 20.06 -59.68
CA SER A 1055 16.19 21.12 -59.05
C SER A 1055 17.68 20.77 -58.98
N LYS A 1056 18.53 21.75 -58.65
CA LYS A 1056 19.98 21.61 -58.47
C LYS A 1056 20.32 21.55 -56.97
N SER A 1057 21.39 20.84 -56.63
CA SER A 1057 22.02 20.92 -55.31
C SER A 1057 23.15 21.97 -55.34
N GLY A 1058 23.18 22.85 -54.34
CA GLY A 1058 24.17 23.89 -54.13
C GLY A 1058 24.91 23.72 -52.79
N SER A 1059 26.07 24.35 -52.68
CA SER A 1059 26.81 24.47 -51.42
C SER A 1059 26.81 25.93 -50.98
N ASN A 1060 26.60 26.15 -49.70
CA ASN A 1060 26.60 27.45 -49.04
C ASN A 1060 27.57 27.46 -47.86
N VAL A 1061 27.74 28.64 -47.25
CA VAL A 1061 28.47 28.80 -46.00
C VAL A 1061 27.59 29.61 -45.05
N PHE A 1062 27.19 28.99 -43.95
CA PHE A 1062 26.45 29.62 -42.84
C PHE A 1062 27.30 29.55 -41.57
N PRO A 1063 27.75 30.70 -41.02
CA PRO A 1063 28.42 30.74 -39.73
C PRO A 1063 27.48 30.34 -38.58
N ILE A 1064 28.01 29.68 -37.55
CA ILE A 1064 27.22 29.24 -36.38
C ILE A 1064 26.70 30.46 -35.61
N GLU A 1065 27.48 31.54 -35.55
CA GLU A 1065 27.09 32.81 -34.93
C GLU A 1065 25.87 33.47 -35.58
N ASN A 1066 25.51 33.04 -36.79
CA ASN A 1066 24.35 33.52 -37.54
C ASN A 1066 23.18 32.53 -37.48
N ARG A 1067 23.13 31.65 -36.47
CA ARG A 1067 21.96 30.80 -36.18
C ARG A 1067 20.81 31.66 -35.69
N HIS A 1068 19.67 31.57 -36.38
CA HIS A 1068 18.46 32.28 -35.95
C HIS A 1068 17.85 31.61 -34.71
N ALA A 1069 17.20 32.39 -33.83
CA ALA A 1069 16.57 31.87 -32.61
C ALA A 1069 15.43 30.88 -32.88
N SER A 1070 14.89 30.87 -34.09
CA SER A 1070 13.83 29.93 -34.49
C SER A 1070 14.34 28.50 -34.76
N ILE A 1071 15.65 28.24 -34.73
CA ILE A 1071 16.17 26.87 -34.87
C ILE A 1071 15.99 26.14 -33.53
N PRO A 1072 15.26 25.00 -33.48
CA PRO A 1072 15.03 24.28 -32.24
C PRO A 1072 16.31 23.93 -31.47
N SER A 1073 16.24 23.93 -30.14
CA SER A 1073 17.38 23.66 -29.24
C SER A 1073 18.00 22.28 -29.46
N TYR A 1074 17.20 21.28 -29.82
CA TYR A 1074 17.65 19.92 -30.11
C TYR A 1074 18.52 19.79 -31.36
N ILE A 1075 18.57 20.80 -32.26
CA ILE A 1075 19.49 20.78 -33.40
C ILE A 1075 20.88 21.19 -32.91
N THR A 1076 21.85 20.28 -32.95
CA THR A 1076 23.22 20.60 -32.54
C THR A 1076 23.89 21.59 -33.50
N ASP A 1077 24.94 22.27 -33.06
CA ASP A 1077 25.70 23.17 -33.95
C ASP A 1077 26.29 22.45 -35.16
N ALA A 1078 26.69 21.18 -35.00
CA ALA A 1078 27.18 20.34 -36.08
C ALA A 1078 26.08 20.02 -37.11
N GLU A 1079 24.87 19.72 -36.65
CA GLU A 1079 23.70 19.50 -37.51
C GLU A 1079 23.28 20.80 -38.20
N TYR A 1080 23.21 21.93 -37.48
CA TYR A 1080 22.91 23.24 -38.07
C TYR A 1080 23.83 23.56 -39.25
N VAL A 1081 25.14 23.42 -39.07
CA VAL A 1081 26.13 23.65 -40.13
C VAL A 1081 25.92 22.69 -41.30
N SER A 1082 25.60 21.42 -41.01
CA SER A 1082 25.40 20.38 -42.03
C SER A 1082 24.13 20.60 -42.86
N ILE A 1083 23.04 21.08 -42.22
CA ILE A 1083 21.77 21.42 -42.87
C ILE A 1083 21.96 22.61 -43.81
N PHE A 1084 22.47 23.75 -43.30
CA PHE A 1084 22.46 25.01 -44.04
C PHE A 1084 23.62 25.19 -45.03
N ASN A 1085 24.72 24.44 -44.91
CA ASN A 1085 25.79 24.45 -45.92
C ASN A 1085 25.41 23.76 -47.24
N LYS A 1086 24.20 23.21 -47.32
CA LYS A 1086 23.60 22.66 -48.53
C LYS A 1086 22.28 23.36 -48.82
N GLU A 1087 21.95 23.47 -50.10
CA GLU A 1087 20.63 23.92 -50.52
C GLU A 1087 20.15 23.12 -51.72
N ARG A 1088 18.83 23.01 -51.83
CA ARG A 1088 18.16 22.60 -53.06
C ARG A 1088 17.51 23.83 -53.68
N TYR A 1089 17.84 24.13 -54.93
CA TYR A 1089 17.40 25.36 -55.59
C TYR A 1089 17.07 25.14 -57.06
N THR A 1090 16.27 26.05 -57.63
CA THR A 1090 15.93 26.06 -59.06
C THR A 1090 15.93 27.48 -59.60
N THR A 1091 16.31 27.63 -60.88
CA THR A 1091 16.33 28.93 -61.58
C THR A 1091 15.14 29.13 -62.50
N ASP A 1092 14.47 28.06 -62.93
CA ASP A 1092 13.60 28.09 -64.11
C ASP A 1092 12.24 27.37 -63.93
N ALA A 1093 11.98 26.75 -62.77
CA ALA A 1093 10.77 25.96 -62.50
C ALA A 1093 10.26 26.14 -61.05
N THR A 1094 9.04 25.66 -60.79
CA THR A 1094 8.52 25.40 -59.43
C THR A 1094 9.20 24.15 -58.88
N MET A 1095 9.57 24.15 -57.60
CA MET A 1095 10.07 22.96 -56.89
C MET A 1095 8.94 22.41 -56.02
N GLU A 1096 8.84 21.09 -55.97
CA GLU A 1096 7.77 20.38 -55.27
C GLU A 1096 8.37 19.20 -54.53
N TYR A 1097 7.89 18.97 -53.32
CA TYR A 1097 8.10 17.75 -52.54
C TYR A 1097 6.78 17.02 -52.35
N LYS A 1098 6.79 15.72 -52.56
CA LYS A 1098 5.68 14.78 -52.29
C LYS A 1098 6.16 13.77 -51.27
N ILE A 1099 5.45 13.62 -50.17
CA ILE A 1099 5.87 12.78 -49.04
C ILE A 1099 4.70 11.86 -48.68
N PRO A 1100 4.80 10.54 -48.90
CA PRO A 1100 3.78 9.59 -48.47
C PRO A 1100 3.63 9.64 -46.95
N LEU A 1101 2.48 10.10 -46.46
CA LEU A 1101 2.17 10.26 -45.03
C LEU A 1101 0.70 9.91 -44.81
N PRO A 1102 0.34 9.14 -43.77
CA PRO A 1102 -1.06 8.87 -43.44
C PRO A 1102 -1.90 10.14 -43.30
N ASP A 1103 -3.22 10.01 -43.43
CA ASP A 1103 -4.13 11.13 -43.15
C ASP A 1103 -4.01 11.54 -41.67
N GLY A 1104 -3.92 12.85 -41.41
CA GLY A 1104 -3.66 13.36 -40.07
C GLY A 1104 -3.32 14.84 -40.04
N GLN A 1105 -3.11 15.36 -38.83
CA GLN A 1105 -2.59 16.70 -38.59
C GLN A 1105 -1.08 16.63 -38.37
N TYR A 1106 -0.32 17.49 -39.03
CA TYR A 1106 1.14 17.50 -38.98
C TYR A 1106 1.70 18.92 -38.85
N ALA A 1107 2.85 19.04 -38.19
CA ALA A 1107 3.69 20.24 -38.23
C ALA A 1107 4.81 20.07 -39.26
N VAL A 1108 4.90 20.98 -40.24
CA VAL A 1108 5.92 20.99 -41.29
C VAL A 1108 6.96 22.05 -40.99
N ASN A 1109 8.16 21.63 -40.58
CA ASN A 1109 9.30 22.51 -40.33
C ASN A 1109 10.15 22.69 -41.59
N LEU A 1110 10.17 23.92 -42.14
CA LEU A 1110 10.99 24.30 -43.30
C LEU A 1110 12.24 25.05 -42.85
N TYR A 1111 13.40 24.42 -43.04
CA TYR A 1111 14.71 25.02 -42.74
C TYR A 1111 15.20 25.80 -43.96
N LEU A 1112 15.13 27.13 -43.88
CA LEU A 1112 15.29 28.04 -45.01
C LEU A 1112 16.40 29.07 -44.74
N GLY A 1113 17.22 29.35 -45.75
CA GLY A 1113 18.27 30.36 -45.65
C GLY A 1113 18.75 30.83 -47.03
N ASN A 1114 19.27 32.06 -47.09
CA ASN A 1114 19.88 32.59 -48.31
C ASN A 1114 21.41 32.65 -48.17
N GLY A 1115 22.10 31.63 -48.68
CA GLY A 1115 23.56 31.53 -48.66
C GLY A 1115 24.27 31.98 -49.94
N TYR A 1116 23.54 32.13 -51.05
CA TYR A 1116 24.14 32.49 -52.33
C TYR A 1116 24.43 33.99 -52.45
N ILE A 1117 25.69 34.34 -52.66
CA ILE A 1117 26.15 35.73 -52.76
C ILE A 1117 25.45 36.53 -53.87
N GLY A 1118 25.03 35.88 -54.96
CA GLY A 1118 24.33 36.55 -56.07
C GLY A 1118 22.89 36.98 -55.75
N THR A 1119 22.33 36.48 -54.65
CA THR A 1119 21.01 36.86 -54.13
C THR A 1119 21.12 37.46 -52.72
N SER A 1120 22.25 38.10 -52.37
CA SER A 1120 22.55 38.66 -51.04
C SER A 1120 21.86 39.99 -50.69
N ALA A 1121 20.97 40.51 -51.53
CA ALA A 1121 20.23 41.75 -51.29
C ALA A 1121 18.71 41.52 -51.34
N LEU A 1122 17.95 42.34 -50.61
CA LEU A 1122 16.48 42.33 -50.60
C LEU A 1122 15.90 42.42 -52.03
N GLY A 1123 14.81 41.70 -52.25
CA GLY A 1123 14.05 41.62 -53.50
C GLY A 1123 14.76 40.84 -54.62
N LYS A 1124 15.85 40.11 -54.32
CA LYS A 1124 16.60 39.32 -55.32
C LYS A 1124 16.12 37.87 -55.42
N ARG A 1125 15.68 37.27 -54.31
CA ARG A 1125 15.13 35.92 -54.24
C ARG A 1125 13.87 35.98 -53.39
N TYR A 1126 12.73 35.88 -54.05
CA TYR A 1126 11.43 35.75 -53.40
C TYR A 1126 10.59 34.72 -54.16
N TYR A 1127 9.81 33.95 -53.42
CA TYR A 1127 8.99 32.86 -53.93
C TYR A 1127 7.78 32.66 -53.02
N GLY A 1128 6.72 32.03 -53.52
CA GLY A 1128 5.60 31.58 -52.71
C GLY A 1128 5.86 30.19 -52.14
N ILE A 1129 5.17 29.85 -51.05
CA ILE A 1129 5.11 28.50 -50.48
C ILE A 1129 3.64 28.11 -50.38
N GLN A 1130 3.31 26.92 -50.88
CA GLN A 1130 1.99 26.32 -50.77
C GLN A 1130 2.16 24.91 -50.21
N ILE A 1131 1.32 24.53 -49.25
CA ILE A 1131 1.33 23.19 -48.64
C ILE A 1131 -0.11 22.66 -48.66
N GLU A 1132 -0.32 21.42 -49.11
CA GLU A 1132 -1.66 20.82 -49.23
C GLU A 1132 -2.65 21.68 -50.04
N GLY A 1133 -2.16 22.40 -51.05
CA GLY A 1133 -2.99 23.30 -51.86
C GLY A 1133 -3.30 24.65 -51.21
N GLU A 1134 -2.91 24.89 -49.96
CA GLU A 1134 -3.09 26.17 -49.25
C GLU A 1134 -1.83 27.04 -49.34
N VAL A 1135 -1.99 28.32 -49.69
CA VAL A 1135 -0.87 29.26 -49.81
C VAL A 1135 -0.48 29.76 -48.42
N VAL A 1136 0.60 29.21 -47.86
CA VAL A 1136 1.12 29.60 -46.54
C VAL A 1136 2.01 30.84 -46.60
N GLU A 1137 2.69 31.06 -47.73
CA GLU A 1137 3.47 32.27 -47.98
C GLU A 1137 3.26 32.75 -49.42
N THR A 1138 2.84 34.00 -49.60
CA THR A 1138 2.57 34.54 -50.95
C THR A 1138 3.85 34.96 -51.68
N SER A 1139 4.84 35.51 -50.96
CA SER A 1139 6.09 36.02 -51.51
C SER A 1139 7.15 36.23 -50.42
N ILE A 1140 7.73 35.14 -49.91
CA ILE A 1140 8.76 35.21 -48.88
C ILE A 1140 10.12 35.62 -49.45
N ASP A 1141 10.76 36.63 -48.86
CA ASP A 1141 12.18 36.97 -49.06
C ASP A 1141 12.98 36.56 -47.80
N LEU A 1142 13.87 35.58 -47.96
CA LEU A 1142 14.63 35.04 -46.82
C LEU A 1142 15.62 36.04 -46.20
N ILE A 1143 16.04 37.08 -46.93
CA ILE A 1143 16.88 38.14 -46.36
C ILE A 1143 16.04 39.05 -45.47
N GLU A 1144 14.81 39.33 -45.86
CA GLU A 1144 13.90 40.10 -45.02
C GLU A 1144 13.54 39.32 -43.75
N ARG A 1145 13.30 38.00 -43.89
CA ARG A 1145 12.89 37.14 -42.79
C ARG A 1145 14.01 36.84 -41.79
N PHE A 1146 15.19 36.41 -42.27
CA PHE A 1146 16.28 35.95 -41.40
C PHE A 1146 17.58 36.76 -41.59
N GLY A 1147 17.85 37.20 -42.82
CA GLY A 1147 19.11 37.85 -43.19
C GLY A 1147 19.95 37.00 -44.15
N HIS A 1148 21.02 37.60 -44.71
CA HIS A 1148 21.94 36.86 -45.58
C HIS A 1148 22.89 36.02 -44.73
N GLN A 1149 23.08 34.74 -45.10
CA GLN A 1149 23.86 33.75 -44.33
C GLN A 1149 23.36 33.56 -42.89
N VAL A 1150 22.06 33.74 -42.66
CA VAL A 1150 21.37 33.42 -41.41
C VAL A 1150 20.39 32.27 -41.71
N GLY A 1151 20.57 31.12 -41.05
CA GLY A 1151 19.71 29.95 -41.22
C GLY A 1151 18.56 29.99 -40.22
N GLY A 1152 17.32 29.92 -40.72
CA GLY A 1152 16.09 29.94 -39.93
C GLY A 1152 15.18 28.76 -40.23
N MET A 1153 14.12 28.63 -39.44
CA MET A 1153 13.11 27.59 -39.56
C MET A 1153 11.73 28.25 -39.47
N GLU A 1154 10.81 27.86 -40.34
CA GLU A 1154 9.39 28.22 -40.31
C GLU A 1154 8.56 26.94 -40.14
N GLN A 1155 7.61 26.94 -39.20
CA GLN A 1155 6.71 25.83 -38.95
C GLN A 1155 5.31 26.14 -39.49
N TYR A 1156 4.69 25.16 -40.17
CA TYR A 1156 3.31 25.26 -40.66
C TYR A 1156 2.51 24.05 -40.21
N LEU A 1157 1.34 24.26 -39.59
CA LEU A 1157 0.40 23.19 -39.27
C LEU A 1157 -0.47 22.87 -40.50
N VAL A 1158 -0.57 21.59 -40.85
CA VAL A 1158 -1.25 21.13 -42.07
C VAL A 1158 -2.06 19.86 -41.81
N THR A 1159 -3.17 19.72 -42.53
CA THR A 1159 -3.99 18.51 -42.52
C THR A 1159 -3.78 17.75 -43.82
N VAL A 1160 -3.27 16.52 -43.74
CA VAL A 1160 -3.15 15.60 -44.89
C VAL A 1160 -4.43 14.76 -44.96
N THR A 1161 -4.99 14.63 -46.16
CA THR A 1161 -6.30 13.97 -46.37
C THR A 1161 -6.35 12.98 -47.53
N ASP A 1162 -5.24 12.79 -48.24
CA ASP A 1162 -5.13 11.92 -49.40
C ASP A 1162 -3.94 10.95 -49.33
N GLY A 1163 -3.34 10.79 -48.15
CA GLY A 1163 -2.18 9.95 -47.93
C GLY A 1163 -0.84 10.49 -48.46
N GLU A 1164 -0.77 11.76 -48.89
CA GLU A 1164 0.46 12.38 -49.40
C GLU A 1164 0.57 13.87 -49.04
N LEU A 1165 1.63 14.27 -48.34
CA LEU A 1165 1.94 15.69 -48.11
C LEU A 1165 2.65 16.30 -49.32
N ASN A 1166 2.08 17.38 -49.87
CA ASN A 1166 2.54 18.12 -51.04
C ASN A 1166 3.01 19.53 -50.66
N ILE A 1167 4.29 19.85 -50.90
CA ILE A 1167 4.89 21.17 -50.62
C ILE A 1167 5.42 21.79 -51.91
N PHE A 1168 4.90 22.96 -52.31
CA PHE A 1168 5.31 23.70 -53.49
C PHE A 1168 6.08 24.98 -53.13
N PHE A 1169 7.18 25.20 -53.83
CA PHE A 1169 7.97 26.44 -53.82
C PHE A 1169 7.84 27.12 -55.18
N GLU A 1170 6.99 28.14 -55.24
CA GLU A 1170 6.60 28.80 -56.48
C GLU A 1170 7.45 30.02 -56.77
N LYS A 1171 8.20 29.98 -57.89
CA LYS A 1171 8.95 31.15 -58.33
C LYS A 1171 7.99 32.29 -58.74
N GLN A 1172 8.07 33.41 -58.04
CA GLN A 1172 7.30 34.59 -58.39
C GLN A 1172 7.88 35.28 -59.64
N LYS A 1173 7.02 35.64 -60.60
CA LYS A 1173 7.42 36.42 -61.78
C LYS A 1173 7.38 37.90 -61.42
N ARG A 1174 8.50 38.60 -61.64
CA ARG A 1174 8.61 40.05 -61.44
C ARG A 1174 7.52 40.79 -62.22
N ILE A 1175 6.53 41.34 -61.52
CA ILE A 1175 5.55 42.25 -62.13
C ILE A 1175 6.29 43.54 -62.49
N HIS A 1176 6.47 43.78 -63.79
CA HIS A 1176 7.05 45.02 -64.28
C HIS A 1176 5.97 46.11 -64.22
N PHE A 1177 5.92 46.88 -63.13
CA PHE A 1177 5.21 48.15 -63.15
C PHE A 1177 6.00 49.13 -64.02
N SER A 1178 5.56 49.30 -65.28
CA SER A 1178 5.93 50.46 -66.08
C SER A 1178 5.31 51.70 -65.42
N MET A 1179 6.14 52.64 -64.99
CA MET A 1179 5.70 53.94 -64.51
C MET A 1179 4.90 54.67 -65.60
N GLU A 1180 3.65 55.02 -65.30
CA GLU A 1180 3.03 56.30 -65.67
C GLU A 1180 2.60 57.02 -64.39
#